data_AF-A0A7H8HU01-F1
#
_entry.id   AF-A0A7H8HU01-F1
#
_cell.length_a   1.000
_cell.length_b   1.000
_cell.length_c   1.000
_cell.angle_alpha   90.00
_cell.angle_beta   90.00
_cell.angle_gamma   90.00
#
_symmetry.space_group_name_H-M   'P 1'
#
loop_
_entity.id
_entity.type
_entity.pdbx_description
1 polymer ?
#
loop_
_entity_poly.entity_id
_entity_poly.type
_entity_poly.pdbx_seq_one_letter_code
_entity_poly.pdbx_strand_id
1 'polypeptide(L)'
;MSSTQDNPSSAQGVDKKAAAGCPVAHDSVTSQGSESENPAIDSPTPKTGGRPRTLQDWWPNQLDLSPLRAHSSKSNPLGEKFEYAKEFAKLDVEALKRDITDVLTTSQDWWPADFGHYGGLMIRMSWHAAGTYRIYDGRGGAGDGGQRFAPLNSWPDNANLDKARRLLWPVKQKYGQKISWADLLVLAGNVALESMGFKTFGFGFGRVDTWEPEEIFWGPEDDWLGDERYATDTEMVPELGATEMGLIYVNPEGPRGSADFEAAAHFIRETFARMAMNDEETVALIAGGHTFGKTHGAGVADDHVGPEPEGAPLEAQGLGWLNTLGSGKGPDQITSGLEVTWTDKPTEWSNRFFEILFGYEWELTTSPGGGKQYVAKDAPEIIPDPFDPNKKHKPTMLTTDLSLRFDPVYGPISQRFKDNPDEFALAFAKAWYKLLHRDMGPVSRFLGPWVAEPQLWQDPVPAVEGELVGDADIAALKAKVLESGLSVSELVSTAWASAASFRSTDKRGGANGARIRLEPQRNWEVNQPEQLGKVLEILEGVRREFNEAGGAQISLADLIVLAGSAAVEKAARDAGVETTVPFHPGRTDASQEQTDVDSFKVLEPRADGFRNYLRAGEKRQPEVLLVDRAYMLDLTAPEMTVLVGGLRALGTNHGGAAHGVLTDKPGALTNDFFANLLAPGTKWKASESAENVYEIRDVTTDEVKWTATAVDLIFGSNSQLRALAEVYASDDAREKFVADFVAAWTKVMELDRFDLA
;
A
#
# COMPACT_ATOMS: atom_id res chain seq x y z
N MET A 1 63.27 -3.06 3.59
CA MET A 1 62.96 -2.59 4.96
C MET A 1 61.92 -1.49 4.79
N SER A 2 60.65 -1.85 4.60
CA SER A 2 59.60 -2.08 5.63
C SER A 2 58.69 -0.85 5.68
N SER A 3 57.64 -0.77 4.84
CA SER A 3 56.21 -1.10 5.13
C SER A 3 55.64 -0.27 6.30
N THR A 4 54.62 0.57 6.12
CA THR A 4 53.17 0.24 6.00
C THR A 4 52.41 1.45 5.40
N GLN A 5 51.65 1.34 4.29
CA GLN A 5 50.20 1.07 4.20
C GLN A 5 49.30 1.94 5.11
N ASP A 6 48.76 3.03 4.54
CA ASP A 6 47.60 3.76 5.04
C ASP A 6 46.35 3.31 4.26
N ASN A 7 45.36 2.79 4.98
CA ASN A 7 44.00 2.54 4.48
C ASN A 7 43.13 3.79 4.74
N PRO A 8 42.21 4.17 3.84
CA PRO A 8 41.22 5.21 4.12
C PRO A 8 40.15 4.71 5.09
N SER A 9 39.86 5.53 6.10
CA SER A 9 38.85 5.33 7.13
C SER A 9 37.42 5.45 6.59
N SER A 10 36.54 4.59 7.09
CA SER A 10 35.09 4.54 6.88
C SER A 10 34.38 5.90 7.00
N ALA A 11 33.47 6.17 6.08
CA ALA A 11 32.59 7.33 6.04
C ALA A 11 31.33 7.10 6.87
N GLN A 12 31.45 6.80 8.16
CA GLN A 12 30.36 6.91 9.12
C GLN A 12 30.95 7.37 10.46
N GLY A 13 30.73 8.64 10.78
CA GLY A 13 31.27 9.29 11.97
C GLY A 13 30.64 8.73 13.24
N VAL A 14 31.35 7.83 13.90
CA VAL A 14 31.05 7.37 15.26
C VAL A 14 32.36 7.35 16.03
N ASP A 15 32.83 8.51 16.50
CA ASP A 15 33.77 8.61 17.61
C ASP A 15 34.00 10.07 17.99
N LYS A 16 33.19 10.58 18.93
CA LYS A 16 33.51 11.73 19.80
C LYS A 16 32.40 11.97 20.84
N LYS A 17 32.24 11.03 21.78
CA LYS A 17 31.61 11.32 23.09
C LYS A 17 32.30 10.52 24.19
N ALA A 18 33.52 10.93 24.54
CA ALA A 18 34.19 10.46 25.76
C ALA A 18 35.10 11.56 26.32
N ALA A 19 34.51 12.63 26.86
CA ALA A 19 35.21 13.56 27.77
C ALA A 19 34.23 14.52 28.46
N ALA A 20 33.50 14.05 29.46
CA ALA A 20 33.04 14.85 30.62
C ALA A 20 32.43 13.90 31.65
N GLY A 21 33.14 13.67 32.76
CA GLY A 21 32.68 12.82 33.85
C GLY A 21 31.75 13.55 34.83
N CYS A 22 30.74 12.84 35.31
CA CYS A 22 30.13 12.96 36.65
C CYS A 22 29.31 11.67 36.93
N PRO A 23 29.08 11.31 38.20
CA PRO A 23 29.23 9.94 38.69
C PRO A 23 27.97 9.08 38.51
N VAL A 24 28.15 7.88 37.98
CA VAL A 24 27.09 6.87 37.87
C VAL A 24 27.06 6.07 39.18
N ALA A 25 25.90 6.06 39.84
CA ALA A 25 25.60 5.06 40.85
C ALA A 25 25.53 3.69 40.16
N HIS A 26 26.45 2.80 40.50
CA HIS A 26 26.40 1.41 40.11
C HIS A 26 25.26 0.74 40.88
N ASP A 27 24.19 0.42 40.15
CA ASP A 27 23.41 -0.83 40.21
C ASP A 27 22.20 -0.67 39.29
N SER A 28 22.39 -0.85 37.97
CA SER A 28 21.30 -1.14 37.05
C SER A 28 21.60 -2.44 36.31
N VAL A 29 20.66 -3.36 36.45
CA VAL A 29 20.68 -4.71 35.89
C VAL A 29 20.43 -4.58 34.39
N THR A 30 21.49 -4.52 33.58
CA THR A 30 21.37 -4.59 32.11
C THR A 30 21.27 -6.05 31.68
N SER A 31 20.05 -6.57 31.53
CA SER A 31 19.78 -7.80 30.74
C SER A 31 18.32 -7.99 30.28
N GLN A 32 17.47 -6.96 30.19
CA GLN A 32 16.13 -7.10 29.59
C GLN A 32 15.85 -5.96 28.61
N GLY A 33 15.06 -6.29 27.59
CA GLY A 33 14.82 -5.56 26.35
C GLY A 33 14.12 -4.21 26.52
N SER A 34 13.73 -3.64 25.39
CA SER A 34 13.02 -2.36 25.32
C SER A 34 11.70 -2.45 26.10
N GLU A 35 11.35 -1.40 26.85
CA GLU A 35 10.04 -1.28 27.53
C GLU A 35 8.85 -1.06 26.55
N SER A 36 9.09 -1.18 25.23
CA SER A 36 8.09 -1.06 24.15
C SER A 36 7.49 -2.39 23.67
N GLU A 37 7.84 -3.52 24.31
CA GLU A 37 7.31 -4.85 23.99
C GLU A 37 5.80 -4.93 24.35
N ASN A 38 5.01 -5.70 23.58
CA ASN A 38 3.63 -6.05 23.96
C ASN A 38 3.70 -6.66 25.36
N PRO A 39 2.91 -6.16 26.33
CA PRO A 39 3.14 -6.44 27.75
C PRO A 39 2.87 -7.90 28.13
N ALA A 40 2.40 -8.72 27.19
CA ALA A 40 2.02 -10.10 27.47
C ALA A 40 2.66 -11.16 26.56
N ILE A 41 3.02 -10.90 25.29
CA ILE A 41 3.58 -11.91 24.37
C ILE A 41 4.97 -11.50 23.90
N ASP A 42 6.00 -12.29 24.25
CA ASP A 42 7.36 -12.22 23.71
C ASP A 42 7.36 -12.13 22.17
N SER A 43 8.09 -11.16 21.65
CA SER A 43 8.32 -11.01 20.21
C SER A 43 8.95 -12.28 19.60
N PRO A 44 8.40 -12.83 18.50
CA PRO A 44 8.99 -13.97 17.82
C PRO A 44 10.49 -13.76 17.52
N THR A 45 11.35 -14.66 18.02
CA THR A 45 12.81 -14.55 17.86
C THR A 45 13.31 -15.34 16.66
N PRO A 46 14.11 -14.74 15.75
CA PRO A 46 14.66 -15.44 14.59
C PRO A 46 15.59 -16.60 14.99
N LYS A 47 15.28 -17.84 14.59
CA LYS A 47 16.22 -18.97 14.71
C LYS A 47 17.32 -18.87 13.65
N THR A 48 18.48 -18.34 14.03
CA THR A 48 19.60 -18.05 13.11
C THR A 48 20.54 -19.23 12.81
N GLY A 49 20.45 -20.33 13.57
CA GLY A 49 21.41 -21.43 13.52
C GLY A 49 21.05 -22.58 12.58
N GLY A 50 20.84 -22.34 11.28
CA GLY A 50 20.68 -23.46 10.33
C GLY A 50 19.98 -23.19 9.00
N ARG A 51 19.52 -21.96 8.72
CA ARG A 51 18.87 -21.67 7.42
C ARG A 51 19.91 -21.70 6.28
N PRO A 52 19.58 -22.25 5.10
CA PRO A 52 20.41 -22.08 3.90
C PRO A 52 20.62 -20.59 3.62
N ARG A 53 21.85 -20.20 3.26
CA ARG A 53 22.14 -18.82 2.86
C ARG A 53 21.52 -18.52 1.50
N THR A 54 20.91 -17.34 1.37
CA THR A 54 20.46 -16.78 0.08
C THR A 54 21.57 -15.92 -0.53
N LEU A 55 21.36 -15.40 -1.76
CA LEU A 55 22.32 -14.48 -2.38
C LEU A 55 22.42 -13.15 -1.59
N GLN A 56 21.29 -12.69 -1.06
CA GLN A 56 21.21 -11.46 -0.26
C GLN A 56 21.98 -11.59 1.07
N ASP A 57 22.14 -12.79 1.64
CA ASP A 57 23.02 -12.98 2.82
C ASP A 57 24.51 -12.70 2.50
N TRP A 58 24.93 -12.86 1.23
CA TRP A 58 26.30 -12.56 0.79
C TRP A 58 26.44 -11.12 0.29
N TRP A 59 25.41 -10.60 -0.38
CA TRP A 59 25.38 -9.26 -0.96
C TRP A 59 24.11 -8.51 -0.53
N PRO A 60 24.04 -8.04 0.72
CA PRO A 60 22.81 -7.46 1.29
C PRO A 60 22.38 -6.15 0.62
N ASN A 61 23.33 -5.45 -0.03
CA ASN A 61 23.07 -4.22 -0.78
C ASN A 61 22.88 -4.45 -2.29
N GLN A 62 22.76 -5.71 -2.74
CA GLN A 62 22.46 -6.00 -4.14
C GLN A 62 21.01 -5.63 -4.44
N LEU A 63 20.76 -4.92 -5.53
CA LEU A 63 19.41 -4.60 -5.99
C LEU A 63 18.58 -5.89 -6.17
N ASP A 64 17.47 -5.97 -5.43
CA ASP A 64 16.55 -7.08 -5.50
C ASP A 64 15.50 -6.87 -6.60
N LEU A 65 15.33 -7.90 -7.44
CA LEU A 65 14.34 -7.94 -8.53
C LEU A 65 13.25 -8.98 -8.26
N SER A 66 13.23 -9.59 -7.07
CA SER A 66 12.18 -10.53 -6.67
C SER A 66 10.78 -9.91 -6.71
N PRO A 67 10.56 -8.62 -6.33
CA PRO A 67 9.21 -8.03 -6.38
C PRO A 67 8.61 -8.01 -7.79
N LEU A 68 9.44 -7.86 -8.84
CA LEU A 68 9.00 -7.82 -10.25
C LEU A 68 8.70 -9.22 -10.83
N ARG A 69 8.68 -10.25 -9.99
CA ARG A 69 8.38 -11.65 -10.34
C ARG A 69 7.29 -12.26 -9.46
N ALA A 70 6.89 -11.57 -8.40
CA ALA A 70 5.79 -12.00 -7.55
C ALA A 70 4.48 -12.05 -8.34
N HIS A 71 3.54 -12.88 -7.89
CA HIS A 71 2.20 -13.08 -8.44
C HIS A 71 2.18 -13.52 -9.91
N SER A 72 3.25 -14.17 -10.35
CA SER A 72 3.32 -14.73 -11.70
C SER A 72 2.28 -15.84 -11.90
N SER A 73 1.96 -16.16 -13.16
CA SER A 73 1.05 -17.26 -13.48
C SER A 73 1.54 -18.64 -12.97
N LYS A 74 2.81 -18.77 -12.55
CA LYS A 74 3.37 -20.00 -11.98
C LYS A 74 2.94 -20.27 -10.54
N SER A 75 2.67 -19.23 -9.75
CA SER A 75 2.20 -19.37 -8.36
C SER A 75 0.67 -19.44 -8.28
N ASN A 76 -0.04 -19.01 -9.32
CA ASN A 76 -1.50 -18.99 -9.35
C ASN A 76 -2.12 -20.35 -9.76
N PRO A 77 -2.86 -21.05 -8.86
CA PRO A 77 -3.47 -22.34 -9.13
C PRO A 77 -4.73 -22.28 -10.00
N LEU A 78 -5.30 -21.10 -10.27
CA LEU A 78 -6.54 -20.95 -11.03
C LEU A 78 -6.30 -20.84 -12.54
N GLY A 79 -5.05 -20.58 -12.94
CA GLY A 79 -4.64 -20.46 -14.33
C GLY A 79 -5.01 -19.13 -14.99
N GLU A 80 -4.35 -18.81 -16.11
CA GLU A 80 -4.42 -17.51 -16.79
C GLU A 80 -5.79 -17.17 -17.39
N LYS A 81 -6.69 -18.14 -17.53
CA LYS A 81 -8.04 -17.95 -18.09
C LYS A 81 -9.12 -17.72 -17.03
N PHE A 82 -8.74 -17.73 -15.75
CA PHE A 82 -9.69 -17.51 -14.66
C PHE A 82 -10.03 -16.02 -14.55
N GLU A 83 -11.32 -15.71 -14.53
CA GLU A 83 -11.83 -14.35 -14.41
C GLU A 83 -12.75 -14.25 -13.20
N TYR A 84 -12.26 -13.66 -12.11
CA TYR A 84 -12.98 -13.61 -10.84
C TYR A 84 -14.35 -12.95 -10.96
N ALA A 85 -14.46 -11.84 -11.70
CA ALA A 85 -15.74 -11.15 -11.92
C ALA A 85 -16.81 -12.07 -12.55
N LYS A 86 -16.42 -12.93 -13.50
CA LYS A 86 -17.32 -13.91 -14.13
C LYS A 86 -17.75 -15.03 -13.19
N GLU A 87 -16.88 -15.48 -12.30
CA GLU A 87 -17.26 -16.47 -11.28
C GLU A 87 -18.11 -15.85 -10.16
N PHE A 88 -17.77 -14.64 -9.71
CA PHE A 88 -18.54 -13.87 -8.74
C PHE A 88 -19.97 -13.62 -9.22
N ALA A 89 -20.19 -13.33 -10.50
CA ALA A 89 -21.53 -13.13 -11.06
C ALA A 89 -22.47 -14.36 -10.88
N LYS A 90 -21.93 -15.54 -10.54
CA LYS A 90 -22.69 -16.78 -10.28
C LYS A 90 -22.96 -17.01 -8.78
N LEU A 91 -22.57 -16.09 -7.92
CA LEU A 91 -22.71 -16.16 -6.46
C LEU A 91 -24.12 -15.69 -6.04
N ASP A 92 -24.75 -16.45 -5.13
CA ASP A 92 -25.91 -15.96 -4.39
C ASP A 92 -25.40 -15.21 -3.16
N VAL A 93 -25.29 -13.88 -3.27
CA VAL A 93 -24.75 -13.01 -2.21
C VAL A 93 -25.63 -12.97 -0.97
N GLU A 94 -26.95 -13.14 -1.12
CA GLU A 94 -27.87 -13.19 0.01
C GLU A 94 -27.73 -14.51 0.77
N ALA A 95 -27.52 -15.63 0.07
CA ALA A 95 -27.17 -16.90 0.70
C ALA A 95 -25.82 -16.83 1.42
N LEU A 96 -24.80 -16.24 0.79
CA LEU A 96 -23.49 -16.06 1.41
C LEU A 96 -23.60 -15.28 2.72
N LYS A 97 -24.33 -14.18 2.71
CA LYS A 97 -24.59 -13.36 3.90
C LYS A 97 -25.28 -14.14 5.02
N ARG A 98 -26.31 -14.93 4.70
CA ARG A 98 -27.00 -15.79 5.68
C ARG A 98 -26.04 -16.81 6.31
N ASP A 99 -25.23 -17.48 5.50
CA ASP A 99 -24.26 -18.46 6.01
C ASP A 99 -23.20 -17.81 6.92
N ILE A 100 -22.76 -16.58 6.61
CA ILE A 100 -21.86 -15.83 7.50
C ILE A 100 -22.58 -15.51 8.81
N THR A 101 -23.83 -15.03 8.77
CA THR A 101 -24.63 -14.78 9.97
C THR A 101 -24.80 -16.04 10.83
N ASP A 102 -24.98 -17.20 10.21
CA ASP A 102 -25.04 -18.49 10.92
C ASP A 102 -23.71 -18.80 11.62
N VAL A 103 -22.57 -18.56 10.96
CA VAL A 103 -21.24 -18.68 11.61
C VAL A 103 -21.14 -17.78 12.83
N LEU A 104 -21.62 -16.53 12.76
CA LEU A 104 -21.50 -15.56 13.86
C LEU A 104 -22.16 -16.03 15.16
N THR A 105 -23.22 -16.84 15.08
CA THR A 105 -24.01 -17.30 16.24
C THR A 105 -23.85 -18.80 16.54
N THR A 106 -23.08 -19.52 15.73
CA THR A 106 -22.82 -20.96 15.93
C THR A 106 -21.45 -21.15 16.59
N SER A 107 -21.42 -20.98 17.91
CA SER A 107 -20.21 -21.17 18.72
C SER A 107 -19.58 -22.55 18.49
N GLN A 108 -18.26 -22.56 18.34
CA GLN A 108 -17.45 -23.75 18.14
C GLN A 108 -16.66 -24.08 19.41
N ASP A 109 -16.69 -25.34 19.84
CA ASP A 109 -16.01 -25.76 21.06
C ASP A 109 -14.50 -25.48 21.05
N TRP A 110 -13.86 -25.49 19.88
CA TRP A 110 -12.43 -25.23 19.74
C TRP A 110 -12.07 -23.73 19.87
N TRP A 111 -13.05 -22.84 19.74
CA TRP A 111 -12.89 -21.40 19.99
C TRP A 111 -14.23 -20.77 20.38
N PRO A 112 -14.70 -20.90 21.63
CA PRO A 112 -16.04 -20.44 22.02
C PRO A 112 -16.28 -18.94 21.75
N ALA A 113 -17.47 -18.60 21.29
CA ALA A 113 -17.87 -17.22 21.01
C ALA A 113 -18.14 -16.45 22.31
N ASP A 114 -17.45 -15.32 22.51
CA ASP A 114 -17.78 -14.36 23.57
C ASP A 114 -19.24 -13.91 23.43
N PHE A 115 -19.98 -13.88 24.54
CA PHE A 115 -21.39 -13.47 24.56
C PHE A 115 -22.29 -14.30 23.61
N GLY A 116 -21.81 -15.47 23.16
CA GLY A 116 -22.49 -16.28 22.15
C GLY A 116 -22.45 -15.71 20.73
N HIS A 117 -21.59 -14.73 20.43
CA HIS A 117 -21.53 -14.06 19.13
C HIS A 117 -20.10 -13.69 18.69
N TYR A 118 -19.65 -14.16 17.51
CA TYR A 118 -18.31 -13.84 16.96
C TYR A 118 -18.19 -12.44 16.33
N GLY A 119 -19.23 -11.62 16.40
CA GLY A 119 -19.30 -10.33 15.70
C GLY A 119 -18.12 -9.40 15.96
N GLY A 120 -17.75 -9.19 17.23
CA GLY A 120 -16.58 -8.37 17.58
C GLY A 120 -15.27 -8.91 17.00
N LEU A 121 -15.08 -10.24 17.01
CA LEU A 121 -13.92 -10.90 16.42
C LEU A 121 -13.85 -10.70 14.89
N MET A 122 -14.98 -10.80 14.19
CA MET A 122 -15.04 -10.61 12.73
C MET A 122 -14.87 -9.14 12.31
N ILE A 123 -15.38 -8.20 13.12
CA ILE A 123 -15.12 -6.76 12.93
C ILE A 123 -13.63 -6.49 13.08
N ARG A 124 -12.99 -6.96 14.16
CA ARG A 124 -11.54 -6.84 14.33
C ARG A 124 -10.77 -7.47 13.16
N MET A 125 -11.14 -8.68 12.72
CA MET A 125 -10.47 -9.33 11.60
C MET A 125 -10.54 -8.48 10.32
N SER A 126 -11.70 -7.90 10.02
CA SER A 126 -11.91 -7.05 8.83
C SER A 126 -11.17 -5.72 8.96
N TRP A 127 -11.20 -5.11 10.15
CA TRP A 127 -10.44 -3.92 10.52
C TRP A 127 -8.94 -4.14 10.29
N HIS A 128 -8.38 -5.23 10.82
CA HIS A 128 -6.95 -5.54 10.70
C HIS A 128 -6.57 -5.94 9.27
N ALA A 129 -7.47 -6.57 8.50
CA ALA A 129 -7.21 -6.89 7.11
C ALA A 129 -7.07 -5.61 6.28
N ALA A 130 -7.98 -4.65 6.45
CA ALA A 130 -7.92 -3.37 5.75
C ALA A 130 -6.91 -2.38 6.36
N GLY A 131 -6.61 -2.54 7.64
CA GLY A 131 -5.91 -1.58 8.49
C GLY A 131 -4.40 -1.47 8.25
N THR A 132 -3.80 -2.28 7.40
CA THR A 132 -2.36 -2.19 7.11
C THR A 132 -2.02 -1.18 6.00
N TYR A 133 -3.04 -0.63 5.34
CA TYR A 133 -2.89 0.28 4.20
C TYR A 133 -2.13 1.56 4.55
N ARG A 134 -1.22 1.98 3.66
CA ARG A 134 -0.53 3.27 3.76
C ARG A 134 -0.80 4.11 2.52
N ILE A 135 -1.30 5.34 2.69
CA ILE A 135 -1.55 6.24 1.56
C ILE A 135 -0.25 6.61 0.83
N TYR A 136 0.86 6.56 1.54
CA TYR A 136 2.19 6.87 1.05
C TYR A 136 2.54 6.12 -0.26
N ASP A 137 2.44 4.80 -0.25
CA ASP A 137 2.79 3.90 -1.38
C ASP A 137 1.59 3.07 -1.87
N GLY A 138 0.44 3.17 -1.20
CA GLY A 138 -0.77 2.40 -1.50
C GLY A 138 -0.68 0.93 -1.11
N ARG A 139 0.40 0.49 -0.43
CA ARG A 139 0.61 -0.91 -0.03
C ARG A 139 -0.14 -1.24 1.25
N GLY A 140 -0.32 -2.53 1.52
CA GLY A 140 -1.19 -3.03 2.57
C GLY A 140 -2.66 -2.90 2.18
N GLY A 141 -3.56 -3.05 3.15
CA GLY A 141 -4.99 -3.11 2.90
C GLY A 141 -5.50 -4.53 2.70
N ALA A 142 -6.77 -4.64 2.32
CA ALA A 142 -7.49 -5.90 2.22
C ALA A 142 -7.54 -6.47 0.79
N GLY A 143 -7.07 -5.72 -0.20
CA GLY A 143 -7.28 -5.94 -1.63
C GLY A 143 -6.73 -7.24 -2.19
N ASP A 144 -5.74 -7.84 -1.53
CA ASP A 144 -5.06 -9.09 -1.90
C ASP A 144 -5.37 -10.26 -0.94
N GLY A 145 -6.05 -9.98 0.18
CA GLY A 145 -6.28 -10.93 1.26
C GLY A 145 -5.00 -11.32 2.01
N GLY A 146 -4.00 -10.43 2.06
CA GLY A 146 -2.65 -10.68 2.59
C GLY A 146 -2.60 -11.12 4.07
N GLN A 147 -3.64 -10.85 4.87
CA GLN A 147 -3.73 -11.29 6.28
C GLN A 147 -3.63 -12.82 6.45
N ARG A 148 -3.83 -13.61 5.39
CA ARG A 148 -3.67 -15.08 5.44
C ARG A 148 -2.23 -15.55 5.22
N PHE A 149 -1.30 -14.66 4.87
CA PHE A 149 0.09 -14.97 4.60
C PHE A 149 1.04 -14.24 5.55
N ALA A 150 2.28 -14.71 5.62
CA ALA A 150 3.35 -14.01 6.31
C ALA A 150 3.61 -12.62 5.67
N PRO A 151 4.08 -11.62 6.43
CA PRO A 151 4.22 -11.66 7.89
C PRO A 151 2.89 -11.40 8.62
N LEU A 152 1.87 -10.90 7.92
CA LEU A 152 0.62 -10.41 8.53
C LEU A 152 -0.15 -11.49 9.29
N ASN A 153 -0.11 -12.75 8.85
CA ASN A 153 -0.76 -13.86 9.54
C ASN A 153 -0.21 -14.11 10.95
N SER A 154 0.96 -13.55 11.27
CA SER A 154 1.77 -13.81 12.46
C SER A 154 2.21 -12.55 13.21
N TRP A 155 1.80 -11.36 12.74
CA TRP A 155 1.99 -10.13 13.52
C TRP A 155 1.35 -10.26 14.91
N PRO A 156 2.01 -9.74 15.98
CA PRO A 156 1.44 -9.76 17.33
C PRO A 156 0.03 -9.16 17.40
N ASP A 157 -0.22 -8.05 16.70
CA ASP A 157 -1.54 -7.41 16.68
C ASP A 157 -2.59 -8.22 15.91
N ASN A 158 -2.20 -9.24 15.15
CA ASN A 158 -3.09 -10.19 14.50
C ASN A 158 -3.30 -11.49 15.30
N ALA A 159 -2.85 -11.53 16.56
CA ALA A 159 -3.07 -12.66 17.45
C ALA A 159 -4.53 -13.11 17.47
N ASN A 160 -4.73 -14.43 17.38
CA ASN A 160 -6.01 -15.13 17.31
C ASN A 160 -6.90 -14.83 16.10
N LEU A 161 -6.47 -14.00 15.13
CA LEU A 161 -7.22 -13.83 13.87
C LEU A 161 -7.07 -15.06 12.96
N ASP A 162 -6.08 -15.92 13.18
CA ASP A 162 -6.02 -17.26 12.60
C ASP A 162 -7.27 -18.08 12.94
N LYS A 163 -7.80 -17.94 14.17
CA LYS A 163 -9.06 -18.58 14.60
C LYS A 163 -10.25 -17.99 13.85
N ALA A 164 -10.30 -16.65 13.71
CA ALA A 164 -11.36 -15.95 12.97
C ALA A 164 -11.43 -16.40 11.50
N ARG A 165 -10.28 -16.43 10.81
CA ARG A 165 -10.19 -16.94 9.44
C ARG A 165 -10.62 -18.40 9.34
N ARG A 166 -10.23 -19.23 10.31
CA ARG A 166 -10.62 -20.64 10.36
C ARG A 166 -12.13 -20.85 10.54
N LEU A 167 -12.82 -20.00 11.31
CA LEU A 167 -14.28 -20.04 11.46
C LEU A 167 -15.01 -19.79 10.13
N LEU A 168 -14.42 -19.00 9.22
CA LEU A 168 -15.00 -18.71 7.90
C LEU A 168 -14.67 -19.76 6.83
N TRP A 169 -13.75 -20.71 7.10
CA TRP A 169 -13.37 -21.72 6.13
C TRP A 169 -14.54 -22.54 5.57
N PRO A 170 -15.52 -23.01 6.37
CA PRO A 170 -16.68 -23.72 5.84
C PRO A 170 -17.49 -22.89 4.81
N VAL A 171 -17.57 -21.57 5.00
CA VAL A 171 -18.21 -20.65 4.05
C VAL A 171 -17.37 -20.58 2.76
N LYS A 172 -16.06 -20.32 2.87
CA LYS A 172 -15.17 -20.30 1.69
C LYS A 172 -15.23 -21.63 0.93
N GLN A 173 -15.25 -22.76 1.65
CA GLN A 173 -15.33 -24.10 1.06
C GLN A 173 -16.64 -24.29 0.29
N LYS A 174 -17.79 -23.85 0.84
CA LYS A 174 -19.10 -23.97 0.20
C LYS A 174 -19.20 -23.17 -1.10
N TYR A 175 -18.64 -21.97 -1.14
CA TYR A 175 -18.76 -21.06 -2.28
C TYR A 175 -17.60 -21.13 -3.28
N GLY A 176 -16.48 -21.76 -2.90
CA GLY A 176 -15.36 -22.03 -3.78
C GLY A 176 -14.79 -20.75 -4.41
N GLN A 177 -14.60 -20.76 -5.73
CA GLN A 177 -13.99 -19.65 -6.47
C GLN A 177 -14.94 -18.49 -6.81
N LYS A 178 -16.22 -18.58 -6.39
CA LYS A 178 -17.18 -17.49 -6.58
C LYS A 178 -17.01 -16.35 -5.58
N ILE A 179 -16.24 -16.59 -4.51
CA ILE A 179 -15.88 -15.60 -3.49
C ILE A 179 -14.40 -15.79 -3.14
N SER A 180 -13.62 -14.72 -3.21
CA SER A 180 -12.22 -14.71 -2.79
C SER A 180 -12.12 -14.68 -1.26
N TRP A 181 -10.98 -15.09 -0.71
CA TRP A 181 -10.67 -14.80 0.68
C TRP A 181 -10.59 -13.30 0.92
N ALA A 182 -9.98 -12.55 0.01
CA ALA A 182 -9.88 -11.09 0.11
C ALA A 182 -11.25 -10.42 0.34
N ASP A 183 -12.28 -10.78 -0.44
CA ASP A 183 -13.64 -10.27 -0.22
C ASP A 183 -14.29 -10.86 1.05
N LEU A 184 -14.12 -12.16 1.31
CA LEU A 184 -14.75 -12.83 2.46
C LEU A 184 -14.25 -12.28 3.81
N LEU A 185 -12.96 -11.98 3.92
CA LEU A 185 -12.34 -11.47 5.14
C LEU A 185 -13.00 -10.16 5.57
N VAL A 186 -13.22 -9.23 4.65
CA VAL A 186 -13.83 -7.93 4.97
C VAL A 186 -15.35 -7.93 4.95
N LEU A 187 -15.97 -8.83 4.17
CA LEU A 187 -17.43 -9.02 4.20
C LEU A 187 -17.87 -9.51 5.58
N ALA A 188 -17.11 -10.37 6.23
CA ALA A 188 -17.48 -10.93 7.53
C ALA A 188 -17.71 -9.84 8.60
N GLY A 189 -16.86 -8.82 8.66
CA GLY A 189 -17.06 -7.67 9.56
C GLY A 189 -18.27 -6.82 9.17
N ASN A 190 -18.52 -6.64 7.87
CA ASN A 190 -19.70 -5.92 7.39
C ASN A 190 -21.01 -6.64 7.79
N VAL A 191 -21.06 -7.96 7.61
CA VAL A 191 -22.20 -8.79 8.03
C VAL A 191 -22.33 -8.82 9.56
N ALA A 192 -21.21 -8.85 10.29
CA ALA A 192 -21.21 -8.77 11.75
C ALA A 192 -21.85 -7.48 12.26
N LEU A 193 -21.46 -6.33 11.72
CA LEU A 193 -22.07 -5.05 12.05
C LEU A 193 -23.59 -5.06 11.84
N GLU A 194 -24.05 -5.57 10.69
CA GLU A 194 -25.48 -5.64 10.38
C GLU A 194 -26.26 -6.61 11.27
N SER A 195 -25.67 -7.77 11.59
CA SER A 195 -26.28 -8.74 12.50
C SER A 195 -26.48 -8.19 13.92
N MET A 196 -25.65 -7.24 14.33
CA MET A 196 -25.69 -6.58 15.63
C MET A 196 -26.46 -5.25 15.59
N GLY A 197 -27.14 -4.93 14.49
CA GLY A 197 -28.07 -3.79 14.40
C GLY A 197 -27.49 -2.50 13.84
N PHE A 198 -26.26 -2.51 13.29
CA PHE A 198 -25.70 -1.36 12.59
C PHE A 198 -25.99 -1.40 11.09
N LYS A 199 -26.47 -0.29 10.51
CA LYS A 199 -26.67 -0.19 9.06
C LYS A 199 -25.40 0.30 8.38
N THR A 200 -24.74 -0.57 7.62
CA THR A 200 -23.54 -0.23 6.84
C THR A 200 -23.90 0.68 5.65
N PHE A 201 -22.91 1.37 5.09
CA PHE A 201 -23.11 2.27 3.96
C PHE A 201 -23.30 1.51 2.62
N GLY A 202 -22.75 0.31 2.53
CA GLY A 202 -22.74 -0.55 1.35
C GLY A 202 -21.59 -1.54 1.40
N PHE A 203 -21.42 -2.33 0.34
CA PHE A 203 -20.29 -3.24 0.18
C PHE A 203 -20.03 -3.52 -1.31
N GLY A 204 -18.77 -3.42 -1.72
CA GLY A 204 -18.26 -3.79 -3.04
C GLY A 204 -17.36 -5.01 -2.98
N PHE A 205 -17.69 -6.00 -3.80
CA PHE A 205 -16.85 -7.17 -4.09
C PHE A 205 -15.88 -6.87 -5.23
N GLY A 206 -14.95 -7.78 -5.53
CA GLY A 206 -14.06 -7.66 -6.69
C GLY A 206 -12.57 -7.81 -6.37
N ARG A 207 -12.23 -8.10 -5.10
CA ARG A 207 -10.85 -8.38 -4.70
C ARG A 207 -10.45 -9.77 -5.17
N VAL A 208 -9.34 -9.89 -5.87
CA VAL A 208 -8.84 -11.19 -6.39
C VAL A 208 -7.81 -11.72 -5.41
N ASP A 209 -7.91 -13.00 -5.05
CA ASP A 209 -6.91 -13.62 -4.17
C ASP A 209 -5.52 -13.68 -4.84
N THR A 210 -4.49 -13.34 -4.08
CA THR A 210 -3.08 -13.65 -4.40
C THR A 210 -2.68 -15.05 -3.88
N TRP A 211 -1.47 -15.52 -4.18
CA TRP A 211 -1.05 -16.89 -3.85
C TRP A 211 0.29 -16.98 -3.14
N GLU A 212 0.93 -15.84 -2.91
CA GLU A 212 2.18 -15.67 -2.21
C GLU A 212 2.16 -14.29 -1.51
N PRO A 213 3.00 -14.09 -0.47
CA PRO A 213 3.02 -12.82 0.24
C PRO A 213 3.58 -11.68 -0.62
N GLU A 214 3.14 -10.47 -0.32
CA GLU A 214 3.77 -9.25 -0.84
C GLU A 214 5.05 -8.93 -0.07
N GLU A 215 6.11 -8.60 -0.79
CA GLU A 215 7.33 -8.04 -0.19
C GLU A 215 7.14 -6.54 0.05
N ILE A 216 6.90 -6.17 1.31
CA ILE A 216 6.62 -4.80 1.74
C ILE A 216 7.63 -4.39 2.82
N PHE A 217 8.20 -3.20 2.67
CA PHE A 217 9.01 -2.59 3.72
C PHE A 217 8.10 -2.09 4.86
N TRP A 218 7.89 -2.94 5.86
CA TRP A 218 7.07 -2.64 7.04
C TRP A 218 7.78 -1.80 8.11
N GLY A 219 9.10 -1.68 8.02
CA GLY A 219 9.93 -0.93 8.95
C GLY A 219 11.36 -1.49 8.99
N PRO A 220 12.30 -0.75 9.59
CA PRO A 220 13.70 -1.17 9.68
C PRO A 220 13.99 -2.17 10.80
N GLU A 221 13.04 -2.41 11.71
CA GLU A 221 13.27 -3.18 12.93
C GLU A 221 13.57 -4.67 12.65
N ASP A 222 14.52 -5.23 13.40
CA ASP A 222 14.84 -6.68 13.38
C ASP A 222 14.02 -7.49 14.42
N ASP A 223 13.31 -6.80 15.33
CA ASP A 223 12.48 -7.40 16.37
C ASP A 223 11.01 -6.92 16.24
N TRP A 224 10.06 -7.80 16.59
CA TRP A 224 8.65 -7.39 16.68
C TRP A 224 8.47 -6.37 17.79
N LEU A 225 7.58 -5.41 17.56
CA LEU A 225 7.20 -4.33 18.48
C LEU A 225 8.37 -3.39 18.86
N GLY A 226 9.45 -3.44 18.08
CA GLY A 226 10.49 -2.43 18.10
C GLY A 226 9.97 -1.08 17.61
N ASP A 227 10.61 -0.01 18.09
CA ASP A 227 10.27 1.39 17.86
C ASP A 227 11.39 2.17 17.13
N GLU A 228 12.29 1.49 16.40
CA GLU A 228 13.41 2.15 15.70
C GLU A 228 12.95 3.12 14.59
N ARG A 229 11.67 3.11 14.23
CA ARG A 229 11.03 4.05 13.30
C ARG A 229 10.79 5.46 13.84
N TYR A 230 11.01 5.71 15.12
CA TYR A 230 10.91 7.05 15.69
C TYR A 230 12.13 7.89 15.28
N ALA A 231 11.91 8.96 14.52
CA ALA A 231 12.95 9.91 14.15
C ALA A 231 13.26 10.88 15.31
N THR A 232 12.25 11.18 16.12
CA THR A 232 12.33 11.89 17.41
C THR A 232 11.31 11.31 18.38
N ASP A 233 11.26 11.80 19.63
CA ASP A 233 10.26 11.33 20.60
C ASP A 233 8.80 11.54 20.16
N THR A 234 8.55 12.47 19.24
CA THR A 234 7.21 12.87 18.80
C THR A 234 6.98 12.68 17.30
N GLU A 235 7.94 12.13 16.55
CA GLU A 235 7.84 12.03 15.09
C GLU A 235 8.33 10.68 14.59
N MET A 236 7.52 10.02 13.76
CA MET A 236 7.89 8.80 13.05
C MET A 236 8.47 9.11 11.67
N VAL A 237 9.34 8.25 11.13
CA VAL A 237 9.76 8.31 9.72
C VAL A 237 8.53 8.37 8.79
N PRO A 238 8.51 9.25 7.78
CA PRO A 238 7.27 9.65 7.08
C PRO A 238 6.62 8.54 6.27
N GLU A 239 7.39 7.50 5.90
CA GLU A 239 6.82 6.39 5.14
C GLU A 239 5.95 5.50 6.03
N LEU A 240 6.29 5.30 7.32
CA LEU A 240 5.65 4.52 8.41
C LEU A 240 4.11 4.59 8.53
N GLY A 241 3.36 3.49 8.58
CA GLY A 241 1.90 3.50 8.86
C GLY A 241 1.52 3.25 10.32
N ALA A 242 2.43 2.68 11.12
CA ALA A 242 2.17 2.23 12.49
C ALA A 242 3.34 2.59 13.42
N THR A 243 3.09 2.76 14.72
CA THR A 243 4.11 3.18 15.70
C THR A 243 5.16 2.13 16.03
N GLU A 244 4.84 0.85 15.85
CA GLU A 244 5.73 -0.26 16.21
C GLU A 244 5.62 -1.36 15.14
N MET A 245 6.68 -2.18 14.98
CA MET A 245 6.67 -3.29 14.05
C MET A 245 5.67 -4.36 14.48
N GLY A 246 4.73 -4.74 13.61
CA GLY A 246 3.73 -5.76 13.93
C GLY A 246 2.45 -5.24 14.58
N LEU A 247 2.30 -3.92 14.76
CA LEU A 247 1.04 -3.25 15.08
C LEU A 247 0.33 -2.77 13.81
N ILE A 248 -1.01 -2.67 13.88
CA ILE A 248 -1.79 -2.08 12.78
C ILE A 248 -1.66 -0.55 12.76
N TYR A 249 -1.82 0.13 13.90
CA TYR A 249 -1.75 1.60 14.01
C TYR A 249 -0.86 2.06 15.15
N VAL A 250 -1.35 1.94 16.38
CA VAL A 250 -0.72 2.48 17.59
C VAL A 250 -0.72 1.44 18.70
N ASN A 251 0.18 1.60 19.67
CA ASN A 251 0.18 0.78 20.87
C ASN A 251 -1.05 1.13 21.76
N PRO A 252 -1.91 0.14 22.09
CA PRO A 252 -3.15 0.37 22.85
C PRO A 252 -2.92 0.84 24.29
N GLU A 253 -1.73 0.62 24.85
CA GLU A 253 -1.32 1.12 26.16
C GLU A 253 -0.78 2.54 26.11
N GLY A 254 -0.66 3.16 24.93
CA GLY A 254 -0.01 4.45 24.71
C GLY A 254 1.40 4.29 24.14
N PRO A 255 2.04 5.37 23.65
CA PRO A 255 3.33 5.29 22.96
C PRO A 255 4.37 4.60 23.85
N ARG A 256 4.99 3.52 23.34
CA ARG A 256 5.97 2.70 24.08
C ARG A 256 5.42 2.22 25.45
N GLY A 257 4.16 1.83 25.49
CA GLY A 257 3.49 1.34 26.71
C GLY A 257 3.34 2.39 27.83
N SER A 258 3.35 3.69 27.54
CA SER A 258 3.45 4.75 28.57
C SER A 258 2.20 4.99 29.43
N ALA A 259 1.02 4.52 29.04
CA ALA A 259 -0.28 4.95 29.58
C ALA A 259 -0.59 6.45 29.42
N ASP A 260 0.10 7.14 28.51
CA ASP A 260 -0.16 8.55 28.22
C ASP A 260 -1.18 8.69 27.08
N PHE A 261 -2.44 8.95 27.44
CA PHE A 261 -3.52 9.14 26.47
C PHE A 261 -3.45 10.47 25.71
N GLU A 262 -2.74 11.48 26.22
CA GLU A 262 -2.52 12.73 25.49
C GLU A 262 -1.49 12.52 24.39
N ALA A 263 -0.38 11.86 24.72
CA ALA A 263 0.63 11.47 23.74
C ALA A 263 0.09 10.46 22.72
N ALA A 264 -0.76 9.51 23.14
CA ALA A 264 -1.40 8.56 22.24
C ALA A 264 -2.26 9.25 21.17
N ALA A 265 -2.95 10.34 21.51
CA ALA A 265 -3.79 11.09 20.57
C ALA A 265 -3.00 11.64 19.38
N HIS A 266 -1.77 12.08 19.60
CA HIS A 266 -0.86 12.54 18.54
C HIS A 266 -0.57 11.42 17.53
N PHE A 267 -0.15 10.25 18.01
CA PHE A 267 0.17 9.12 17.13
C PHE A 267 -1.06 8.48 16.50
N ILE A 268 -2.22 8.50 17.16
CA ILE A 268 -3.50 8.11 16.55
C ILE A 268 -3.75 8.99 15.32
N ARG A 269 -3.65 10.32 15.47
CA ARG A 269 -3.84 11.27 14.37
C ARG A 269 -2.85 11.05 13.24
N GLU A 270 -1.58 10.91 13.59
CA GLU A 270 -0.50 10.74 12.62
C GLU A 270 -0.67 9.45 11.82
N THR A 271 -0.88 8.32 12.48
CA THR A 271 -1.02 7.00 11.82
C THR A 271 -2.30 6.93 11.00
N PHE A 272 -3.45 7.37 11.52
CA PHE A 272 -4.71 7.38 10.77
C PHE A 272 -4.64 8.30 9.53
N ALA A 273 -3.99 9.47 9.63
CA ALA A 273 -3.77 10.34 8.47
C ALA A 273 -2.91 9.64 7.39
N ARG A 274 -1.86 8.93 7.80
CA ARG A 274 -1.04 8.08 6.91
C ARG A 274 -1.78 6.86 6.35
N MET A 275 -2.96 6.58 6.87
CA MET A 275 -3.91 5.59 6.34
C MET A 275 -5.13 6.24 5.67
N ALA A 276 -5.02 7.52 5.28
CA ALA A 276 -6.06 8.28 4.60
C ALA A 276 -7.34 8.52 5.42
N MET A 277 -7.26 8.55 6.75
CA MET A 277 -8.40 8.87 7.62
C MET A 277 -8.18 10.22 8.31
N ASN A 278 -9.17 11.11 8.23
CA ASN A 278 -9.16 12.38 8.96
C ASN A 278 -9.64 12.22 10.41
N ASP A 279 -9.69 13.31 11.18
CA ASP A 279 -10.07 13.25 12.60
C ASP A 279 -11.49 12.73 12.84
N GLU A 280 -12.47 13.13 12.02
CA GLU A 280 -13.86 12.67 12.16
C GLU A 280 -13.98 11.17 11.84
N GLU A 281 -13.34 10.73 10.76
CA GLU A 281 -13.29 9.31 10.36
C GLU A 281 -12.58 8.46 11.43
N THR A 282 -11.51 8.99 12.03
CA THR A 282 -10.73 8.33 13.09
C THR A 282 -11.56 8.09 14.34
N VAL A 283 -12.21 9.14 14.87
CA VAL A 283 -13.10 9.01 16.03
C VAL A 283 -14.25 8.05 15.73
N ALA A 284 -14.84 8.16 14.53
CA ALA A 284 -15.96 7.30 14.12
C ALA A 284 -15.55 5.82 14.03
N LEU A 285 -14.36 5.52 13.49
CA LEU A 285 -13.85 4.15 13.37
C LEU A 285 -13.53 3.54 14.72
N ILE A 286 -12.80 4.25 15.59
CA ILE A 286 -12.40 3.72 16.90
C ILE A 286 -13.64 3.51 17.78
N ALA A 287 -14.47 4.53 17.96
CA ALA A 287 -15.68 4.41 18.78
C ALA A 287 -16.70 3.43 18.19
N GLY A 288 -16.82 3.39 16.85
CA GLY A 288 -17.72 2.48 16.15
C GLY A 288 -17.30 1.02 16.30
N GLY A 289 -16.00 0.74 16.16
CA GLY A 289 -15.44 -0.59 16.39
C GLY A 289 -15.54 -1.03 17.85
N HIS A 290 -15.12 -0.17 18.78
CA HIS A 290 -15.12 -0.45 20.23
C HIS A 290 -16.52 -0.37 20.87
N THR A 291 -17.57 -0.12 20.09
CA THR A 291 -18.95 -0.38 20.53
C THR A 291 -19.21 -1.88 20.72
N PHE A 292 -18.42 -2.75 20.06
CA PHE A 292 -18.63 -4.19 20.00
C PHE A 292 -17.48 -4.99 20.64
N GLY A 293 -17.82 -6.15 21.19
CA GLY A 293 -16.87 -7.16 21.65
C GLY A 293 -16.06 -6.74 22.89
N LYS A 294 -14.85 -7.29 22.99
CA LYS A 294 -13.91 -7.12 24.10
C LYS A 294 -12.48 -7.42 23.64
N THR A 295 -11.50 -7.03 24.45
CA THR A 295 -10.10 -7.50 24.35
C THR A 295 -9.90 -8.79 25.19
N HIS A 296 -8.73 -9.43 25.12
CA HIS A 296 -8.44 -10.66 25.86
C HIS A 296 -7.03 -10.67 26.48
N GLY A 297 -7.00 -10.82 27.81
CA GLY A 297 -5.82 -10.78 28.65
C GLY A 297 -6.08 -11.52 29.97
N ALA A 298 -6.59 -12.75 29.90
CA ALA A 298 -6.95 -13.56 31.07
C ALA A 298 -5.75 -13.96 31.95
N GLY A 299 -4.53 -13.86 31.44
CA GLY A 299 -3.28 -14.10 32.15
C GLY A 299 -2.08 -13.59 31.35
N VAL A 300 -0.90 -13.67 31.95
CA VAL A 300 0.38 -13.28 31.34
C VAL A 300 0.67 -14.24 30.18
N ALA A 301 0.88 -13.72 28.98
CA ALA A 301 0.99 -14.59 27.81
C ALA A 301 2.36 -15.28 27.72
N ASP A 302 3.46 -14.71 28.21
CA ASP A 302 4.78 -15.35 28.22
C ASP A 302 4.78 -16.69 28.96
N ASP A 303 3.90 -16.82 29.96
CA ASP A 303 3.73 -18.06 30.73
C ASP A 303 2.93 -19.13 29.97
N HIS A 304 2.16 -18.74 28.94
CA HIS A 304 1.03 -19.54 28.48
C HIS A 304 0.82 -19.64 26.97
N VAL A 305 1.20 -18.64 26.19
CA VAL A 305 0.92 -18.51 24.75
C VAL A 305 2.14 -18.98 23.96
N GLY A 306 1.94 -20.00 23.14
CA GLY A 306 2.97 -20.53 22.25
C GLY A 306 3.21 -19.68 21.00
N PRO A 307 4.08 -20.16 20.10
CA PRO A 307 4.48 -19.43 18.89
C PRO A 307 3.31 -19.01 18.00
N GLU A 308 3.51 -17.90 17.30
CA GLU A 308 2.72 -17.40 16.18
C GLU A 308 2.61 -18.41 15.02
N PRO A 309 1.64 -18.28 14.09
CA PRO A 309 1.38 -19.30 13.08
C PRO A 309 2.58 -19.76 12.23
N GLU A 310 3.48 -18.87 11.82
CA GLU A 310 4.69 -19.24 11.06
C GLU A 310 5.78 -19.91 11.92
N GLY A 311 5.77 -19.68 13.24
CA GLY A 311 6.64 -20.33 14.21
C GLY A 311 6.04 -21.58 14.88
N ALA A 312 4.75 -21.85 14.65
CA ALA A 312 3.99 -22.91 15.27
C ALA A 312 4.39 -24.31 14.75
N PRO A 313 4.22 -25.37 15.56
CA PRO A 313 4.51 -26.73 15.13
C PRO A 313 3.54 -27.17 14.02
N LEU A 314 4.00 -28.10 13.16
CA LEU A 314 3.25 -28.55 11.98
C LEU A 314 1.83 -29.05 12.33
N GLU A 315 1.67 -29.75 13.45
CA GLU A 315 0.39 -30.26 13.94
C GLU A 315 -0.61 -29.17 14.35
N ALA A 316 -0.19 -27.90 14.49
CA ALA A 316 -1.10 -26.77 14.67
C ALA A 316 -1.85 -26.40 13.37
N GLN A 317 -1.41 -26.94 12.22
CA GLN A 317 -2.09 -26.84 10.92
C GLN A 317 -2.44 -25.39 10.56
N GLY A 318 -1.45 -24.49 10.64
CA GLY A 318 -1.57 -23.07 10.29
C GLY A 318 -2.32 -22.22 11.32
N LEU A 319 -2.57 -22.74 12.52
CA LEU A 319 -2.94 -21.95 13.69
C LEU A 319 -1.70 -21.65 14.54
N GLY A 320 -1.75 -20.60 15.35
CA GLY A 320 -0.70 -20.20 16.28
C GLY A 320 -1.26 -19.71 17.61
N TRP A 321 -0.40 -19.14 18.45
CA TRP A 321 -0.74 -18.59 19.77
C TRP A 321 -1.52 -19.60 20.63
N LEU A 322 -1.09 -20.85 20.61
CA LEU A 322 -1.75 -21.92 21.36
C LEU A 322 -1.56 -21.67 22.86
N ASN A 323 -2.67 -21.53 23.58
CA ASN A 323 -2.70 -21.11 24.96
C ASN A 323 -2.86 -22.29 25.92
N THR A 324 -2.00 -22.37 26.93
CA THR A 324 -2.01 -23.42 27.96
C THR A 324 -2.71 -23.01 29.26
N LEU A 325 -3.13 -21.75 29.43
CA LEU A 325 -3.89 -21.29 30.59
C LEU A 325 -5.26 -21.96 30.60
N GLY A 326 -5.57 -22.70 31.67
CA GLY A 326 -6.87 -23.35 31.84
C GLY A 326 -7.25 -24.22 30.65
N SER A 327 -8.30 -23.84 29.93
CA SER A 327 -8.77 -24.50 28.71
C SER A 327 -8.14 -23.96 27.40
N GLY A 328 -7.38 -22.87 27.49
CA GLY A 328 -6.73 -22.18 26.37
C GLY A 328 -7.67 -21.34 25.51
N LYS A 329 -8.95 -21.24 25.89
CA LYS A 329 -10.04 -20.63 25.10
C LYS A 329 -11.17 -20.19 26.03
N GLY A 330 -12.21 -19.56 25.48
CA GLY A 330 -13.33 -19.05 26.27
C GLY A 330 -12.86 -18.09 27.38
N PRO A 331 -13.18 -18.34 28.66
CA PRO A 331 -12.81 -17.44 29.76
C PRO A 331 -11.28 -17.29 29.97
N ASP A 332 -10.48 -18.19 29.40
CA ASP A 332 -9.02 -18.20 29.54
C ASP A 332 -8.30 -17.56 28.34
N GLN A 333 -9.01 -16.89 27.43
CA GLN A 333 -8.43 -16.31 26.21
C GLN A 333 -7.38 -15.24 26.52
N ILE A 334 -6.27 -15.27 25.76
CA ILE A 334 -5.21 -14.27 25.77
C ILE A 334 -4.92 -13.89 24.32
N THR A 335 -4.99 -12.59 24.02
CA THR A 335 -4.73 -12.01 22.69
C THR A 335 -3.79 -10.82 22.79
N SER A 336 -4.22 -9.73 23.43
CA SER A 336 -3.44 -8.48 23.54
C SER A 336 -2.83 -8.28 24.93
N GLY A 337 -3.17 -9.14 25.90
CA GLY A 337 -2.83 -8.93 27.30
C GLY A 337 -3.75 -7.96 28.03
N LEU A 338 -4.62 -7.23 27.34
CA LEU A 338 -5.60 -6.29 27.92
C LEU A 338 -6.96 -6.98 28.11
N GLU A 339 -7.69 -6.63 29.15
CA GLU A 339 -8.98 -7.24 29.52
C GLU A 339 -10.06 -6.15 29.70
N VAL A 340 -10.50 -5.61 28.56
CA VAL A 340 -11.45 -4.49 28.45
C VAL A 340 -12.71 -4.94 27.71
N THR A 341 -13.87 -4.59 28.26
CA THR A 341 -15.17 -4.71 27.59
C THR A 341 -15.87 -3.35 27.70
N TRP A 342 -16.01 -2.67 26.57
CA TRP A 342 -16.35 -1.24 26.53
C TRP A 342 -17.81 -0.94 26.88
N THR A 343 -18.74 -1.80 26.49
CA THR A 343 -20.19 -1.55 26.61
C THR A 343 -20.88 -2.65 27.39
N ASP A 344 -22.02 -2.32 28.02
CA ASP A 344 -22.94 -3.29 28.62
C ASP A 344 -23.79 -4.03 27.58
N LYS A 345 -23.57 -3.75 26.29
CA LYS A 345 -24.21 -4.39 25.14
C LYS A 345 -23.19 -4.76 24.04
N PRO A 346 -22.22 -5.66 24.30
CA PRO A 346 -21.09 -5.90 23.39
C PRO A 346 -21.49 -6.48 22.03
N THR A 347 -22.72 -6.94 21.87
CA THR A 347 -23.26 -7.55 20.64
C THR A 347 -24.43 -6.75 20.04
N GLU A 348 -24.60 -5.48 20.43
CA GLU A 348 -25.63 -4.60 19.89
C GLU A 348 -25.05 -3.22 19.59
N TRP A 349 -25.37 -2.68 18.41
CA TRP A 349 -25.05 -1.29 18.07
C TRP A 349 -25.74 -0.36 19.06
N SER A 350 -24.98 0.58 19.62
CA SER A 350 -25.48 1.56 20.58
C SER A 350 -24.52 2.74 20.69
N ASN A 351 -24.96 3.82 21.35
CA ASN A 351 -24.07 4.94 21.69
C ASN A 351 -23.35 4.75 23.04
N ARG A 352 -23.40 3.52 23.60
CA ARG A 352 -22.95 3.22 24.97
C ARG A 352 -21.46 3.47 25.16
N PHE A 353 -20.64 3.30 24.12
CA PHE A 353 -19.20 3.63 24.17
C PHE A 353 -18.99 5.09 24.65
N PHE A 354 -19.60 6.06 23.98
CA PHE A 354 -19.47 7.47 24.36
C PHE A 354 -20.16 7.80 25.69
N GLU A 355 -21.35 7.23 25.94
CA GLU A 355 -22.05 7.44 27.22
C GLU A 355 -21.23 6.97 28.42
N ILE A 356 -20.52 5.84 28.29
CA ILE A 356 -19.62 5.32 29.30
C ILE A 356 -18.34 6.16 29.37
N LEU A 357 -17.70 6.45 28.23
CA LEU A 357 -16.47 7.23 28.15
C LEU A 357 -16.58 8.60 28.86
N PHE A 358 -17.69 9.30 28.66
CA PHE A 358 -17.97 10.60 29.27
C PHE A 358 -18.71 10.51 30.61
N GLY A 359 -19.37 9.39 30.90
CA GLY A 359 -20.20 9.20 32.10
C GLY A 359 -19.42 8.90 33.37
N TYR A 360 -18.15 8.50 33.24
CA TYR A 360 -17.29 8.12 34.36
C TYR A 360 -15.96 8.86 34.35
N GLU A 361 -15.33 8.92 35.51
CA GLU A 361 -13.92 9.27 35.64
C GLU A 361 -13.08 7.99 35.66
N TRP A 362 -11.87 8.05 35.12
CA TRP A 362 -11.06 6.87 34.86
C TRP A 362 -9.84 6.79 35.80
N GLU A 363 -9.51 5.59 36.26
CA GLU A 363 -8.27 5.28 36.98
C GLU A 363 -7.45 4.24 36.24
N LEU A 364 -6.13 4.46 36.16
CA LEU A 364 -5.18 3.49 35.62
C LEU A 364 -5.18 2.25 36.52
N THR A 365 -5.25 1.09 35.89
CA THR A 365 -5.21 -0.23 36.52
C THR A 365 -4.41 -1.20 35.63
N THR A 366 -4.20 -2.40 36.13
CA THR A 366 -3.46 -3.45 35.43
C THR A 366 -4.39 -4.63 35.16
N SER A 367 -4.39 -5.12 33.92
CA SER A 367 -5.14 -6.32 33.52
C SER A 367 -4.59 -7.58 34.21
N PRO A 368 -5.33 -8.71 34.19
CA PRO A 368 -4.77 -10.00 34.61
C PRO A 368 -3.54 -10.43 33.80
N GLY A 369 -3.42 -9.95 32.55
CA GLY A 369 -2.27 -10.17 31.67
C GLY A 369 -1.11 -9.18 31.85
N GLY A 370 -1.18 -8.25 32.81
CA GLY A 370 -0.10 -7.29 33.08
C GLY A 370 -0.18 -5.97 32.30
N GLY A 371 -1.12 -5.84 31.36
CA GLY A 371 -1.29 -4.64 30.53
C GLY A 371 -1.92 -3.46 31.27
N LYS A 372 -1.53 -2.24 30.91
CA LYS A 372 -2.03 -0.96 31.41
C LYS A 372 -3.36 -0.61 30.75
N GLN A 373 -4.41 -0.49 31.56
CA GLN A 373 -5.76 -0.15 31.10
C GLN A 373 -6.46 0.75 32.12
N TYR A 374 -7.65 1.22 31.81
CA TYR A 374 -8.42 2.08 32.70
C TYR A 374 -9.71 1.43 33.15
N VAL A 375 -10.11 1.68 34.40
CA VAL A 375 -11.40 1.28 34.97
C VAL A 375 -12.16 2.49 35.49
N ALA A 376 -13.49 2.44 35.39
CA ALA A 376 -14.35 3.53 35.85
C ALA A 376 -14.36 3.64 37.38
N LYS A 377 -14.03 4.83 37.90
CA LYS A 377 -14.09 5.17 39.33
C LYS A 377 -15.54 5.14 39.81
N ASP A 378 -15.76 4.55 40.98
CA ASP A 378 -17.05 4.50 41.68
C ASP A 378 -18.25 3.98 40.86
N ALA A 379 -17.99 3.27 39.75
CA ALA A 379 -19.03 2.72 38.88
C ALA A 379 -19.60 1.39 39.40
N PRO A 380 -20.90 1.12 39.21
CA PRO A 380 -21.48 -0.20 39.43
C PRO A 380 -20.97 -1.23 38.40
N GLU A 381 -21.05 -2.50 38.77
CA GLU A 381 -20.77 -3.62 37.85
C GLU A 381 -21.94 -3.80 36.88
N ILE A 382 -21.80 -3.26 35.67
CA ILE A 382 -22.86 -3.26 34.64
C ILE A 382 -22.48 -4.06 33.40
N ILE A 383 -21.18 -4.28 33.18
CA ILE A 383 -20.66 -4.93 31.98
C ILE A 383 -20.84 -6.45 32.14
N PRO A 384 -21.46 -7.16 31.19
CA PRO A 384 -21.66 -8.60 31.29
C PRO A 384 -20.33 -9.36 31.18
N ASP A 385 -20.20 -10.48 31.87
CA ASP A 385 -19.15 -11.46 31.61
C ASP A 385 -19.47 -12.24 30.31
N PRO A 386 -18.46 -12.57 29.46
CA PRO A 386 -18.70 -13.24 28.18
C PRO A 386 -19.21 -14.69 28.30
N PHE A 387 -19.02 -15.35 29.45
CA PHE A 387 -19.36 -16.77 29.62
C PHE A 387 -20.20 -17.08 30.87
N ASP A 388 -20.27 -16.18 31.86
CA ASP A 388 -21.13 -16.33 33.04
C ASP A 388 -22.24 -15.26 33.10
N PRO A 389 -23.51 -15.61 32.84
CA PRO A 389 -24.62 -14.65 32.84
C PRO A 389 -24.93 -14.05 34.22
N ASN A 390 -24.39 -14.61 35.30
CA ASN A 390 -24.58 -14.10 36.67
C ASN A 390 -23.45 -13.18 37.14
N LYS A 391 -22.41 -13.01 36.33
CA LYS A 391 -21.24 -12.20 36.66
C LYS A 391 -21.23 -10.92 35.83
N LYS A 392 -20.86 -9.82 36.49
CA LYS A 392 -20.69 -8.51 35.87
C LYS A 392 -19.39 -7.87 36.31
N HIS A 393 -18.97 -6.87 35.54
CA HIS A 393 -17.72 -6.14 35.73
C HIS A 393 -17.97 -4.63 35.68
N LYS A 394 -17.01 -3.86 36.19
CA LYS A 394 -16.99 -2.40 36.01
C LYS A 394 -16.64 -2.04 34.56
N PRO A 395 -17.10 -0.89 34.05
CA PRO A 395 -16.65 -0.35 32.77
C PRO A 395 -15.13 -0.15 32.73
N THR A 396 -14.54 -0.45 31.57
CA THR A 396 -13.10 -0.36 31.31
C THR A 396 -12.84 0.30 29.96
N MET A 397 -11.67 0.91 29.79
CA MET A 397 -11.22 1.60 28.57
C MET A 397 -9.72 1.39 28.36
N LEU A 398 -9.28 1.47 27.11
CA LEU A 398 -7.86 1.53 26.74
C LEU A 398 -7.29 2.94 26.93
N THR A 399 -5.96 3.07 26.97
CA THR A 399 -5.29 4.39 26.92
C THR A 399 -5.74 5.17 25.68
N THR A 400 -5.78 4.50 24.53
CA THR A 400 -6.19 5.10 23.24
C THR A 400 -7.67 5.50 23.20
N ASP A 401 -8.54 4.88 23.99
CA ASP A 401 -9.95 5.29 24.08
C ASP A 401 -10.10 6.63 24.81
N LEU A 402 -9.31 6.83 25.88
CA LEU A 402 -9.30 8.07 26.63
C LEU A 402 -8.81 9.25 25.78
N SER A 403 -7.91 9.01 24.83
CA SER A 403 -7.48 10.01 23.85
C SER A 403 -8.67 10.67 23.14
N LEU A 404 -9.73 9.91 22.84
CA LEU A 404 -10.91 10.42 22.14
C LEU A 404 -11.72 11.41 22.97
N ARG A 405 -11.59 11.40 24.30
CA ARG A 405 -12.26 12.33 25.21
C ARG A 405 -11.39 13.52 25.55
N PHE A 406 -10.11 13.29 25.83
CA PHE A 406 -9.23 14.30 26.44
C PHE A 406 -8.44 15.12 25.42
N ASP A 407 -8.21 14.63 24.20
CA ASP A 407 -7.56 15.42 23.16
C ASP A 407 -8.45 16.61 22.73
N PRO A 408 -7.87 17.81 22.54
CA PRO A 408 -8.64 19.02 22.23
C PRO A 408 -9.31 19.03 20.85
N VAL A 409 -8.95 18.12 19.94
CA VAL A 409 -9.56 17.96 18.62
C VAL A 409 -10.57 16.80 18.63
N TYR A 410 -10.21 15.65 19.19
CA TYR A 410 -11.11 14.49 19.27
C TYR A 410 -12.23 14.67 20.28
N GLY A 411 -11.95 15.27 21.44
CA GLY A 411 -12.94 15.49 22.50
C GLY A 411 -14.22 16.18 22.00
N PRO A 412 -14.13 17.31 21.27
CA PRO A 412 -15.29 17.97 20.67
C PRO A 412 -16.05 17.10 19.65
N ILE A 413 -15.36 16.29 18.85
CA ILE A 413 -15.99 15.37 17.88
C ILE A 413 -16.74 14.27 18.63
N SER A 414 -16.09 13.63 19.60
CA SER A 414 -16.66 12.58 20.45
C SER A 414 -17.87 13.08 21.23
N GLN A 415 -17.81 14.30 21.79
CA GLN A 415 -18.94 14.91 22.47
C GLN A 415 -20.11 15.15 21.51
N ARG A 416 -19.85 15.65 20.29
CA ARG A 416 -20.88 15.84 19.27
C ARG A 416 -21.53 14.50 18.88
N PHE A 417 -20.75 13.44 18.67
CA PHE A 417 -21.25 12.10 18.37
C PHE A 417 -22.03 11.48 19.53
N LYS A 418 -21.60 11.73 20.78
CA LYS A 418 -22.37 11.35 21.97
C LYS A 418 -23.76 12.00 21.98
N ASP A 419 -23.84 13.28 21.64
CA ASP A 419 -25.10 14.04 21.70
C ASP A 419 -25.95 13.87 20.42
N ASN A 420 -25.36 13.41 19.32
CA ASN A 420 -25.99 13.21 18.01
C ASN A 420 -25.64 11.81 17.44
N PRO A 421 -26.25 10.73 17.97
CA PRO A 421 -25.92 9.35 17.57
C PRO A 421 -26.16 9.05 16.09
N ASP A 422 -27.08 9.76 15.43
CA ASP A 422 -27.32 9.60 13.98
C ASP A 422 -26.15 10.15 13.13
N GLU A 423 -25.50 11.24 13.57
CA GLU A 423 -24.30 11.76 12.92
C GLU A 423 -23.14 10.77 13.07
N PHE A 424 -22.99 10.21 14.27
CA PHE A 424 -21.99 9.17 14.54
C PHE A 424 -22.21 7.94 13.65
N ALA A 425 -23.45 7.43 13.60
CA ALA A 425 -23.79 6.26 12.80
C ALA A 425 -23.47 6.48 11.31
N LEU A 426 -23.78 7.66 10.77
CA LEU A 426 -23.46 7.99 9.38
C LEU A 426 -21.95 8.12 9.14
N ALA A 427 -21.23 8.79 10.04
CA ALA A 427 -19.78 8.95 9.95
C ALA A 427 -19.08 7.59 10.00
N PHE A 428 -19.48 6.71 10.94
CA PHE A 428 -18.93 5.37 11.05
C PHE A 428 -19.27 4.52 9.82
N ALA A 429 -20.49 4.60 9.29
CA ALA A 429 -20.89 3.84 8.11
C ALA A 429 -20.01 4.18 6.89
N LYS A 430 -19.76 5.48 6.68
CA LYS A 430 -18.91 5.96 5.58
C LYS A 430 -17.43 5.65 5.80
N ALA A 431 -16.92 5.85 7.02
CA ALA A 431 -15.53 5.58 7.34
C ALA A 431 -15.20 4.08 7.27
N TRP A 432 -16.12 3.22 7.73
CA TRP A 432 -16.03 1.77 7.58
C TRP A 432 -16.04 1.34 6.10
N TYR A 433 -16.93 1.91 5.29
CA TYR A 433 -16.95 1.64 3.85
C TYR A 433 -15.64 2.07 3.18
N LYS A 434 -15.14 3.28 3.47
CA LYS A 434 -13.85 3.76 2.99
C LYS A 434 -12.71 2.84 3.41
N LEU A 435 -12.64 2.48 4.69
CA LEU A 435 -11.61 1.57 5.22
C LEU A 435 -11.54 0.28 4.40
N LEU A 436 -12.67 -0.40 4.24
CA LEU A 436 -12.68 -1.72 3.60
C LEU A 436 -12.33 -1.65 2.11
N HIS A 437 -12.51 -0.51 1.45
CA HIS A 437 -12.48 -0.40 -0.02
C HIS A 437 -11.44 0.59 -0.57
N ARG A 438 -10.67 1.30 0.28
CA ARG A 438 -9.71 2.34 -0.12
C ARG A 438 -8.61 1.89 -1.08
N ASP A 439 -8.33 0.60 -1.15
CA ASP A 439 -7.33 -0.05 -1.99
C ASP A 439 -7.93 -0.77 -3.22
N MET A 440 -9.24 -0.63 -3.43
CA MET A 440 -9.91 -1.21 -4.60
C MET A 440 -9.89 -0.31 -5.83
N GLY A 441 -9.37 0.91 -5.74
CA GLY A 441 -9.38 1.88 -6.83
C GLY A 441 -10.79 2.32 -7.25
N PRO A 442 -11.02 2.56 -8.55
CA PRO A 442 -12.26 3.17 -9.02
C PRO A 442 -13.47 2.26 -8.85
N VAL A 443 -14.65 2.88 -8.69
CA VAL A 443 -15.93 2.18 -8.48
C VAL A 443 -16.29 1.18 -9.60
N SER A 444 -15.74 1.35 -10.81
CA SER A 444 -15.93 0.40 -11.92
C SER A 444 -15.41 -1.01 -11.60
N ARG A 445 -14.51 -1.15 -10.62
CA ARG A 445 -14.01 -2.44 -10.14
C ARG A 445 -14.94 -3.12 -9.12
N PHE A 446 -15.94 -2.40 -8.61
CA PHE A 446 -16.77 -2.86 -7.51
C PHE A 446 -17.91 -3.70 -8.07
N LEU A 447 -18.06 -4.91 -7.53
CA LEU A 447 -19.06 -5.88 -7.95
C LEU A 447 -20.15 -6.05 -6.88
N GLY A 448 -21.31 -6.54 -7.30
CA GLY A 448 -22.41 -6.93 -6.40
C GLY A 448 -23.48 -5.86 -6.23
N PRO A 449 -24.60 -6.20 -5.56
CA PRO A 449 -25.80 -5.37 -5.53
C PRO A 449 -25.80 -4.27 -4.46
N TRP A 450 -24.78 -4.19 -3.61
CA TRP A 450 -24.73 -3.29 -2.46
C TRP A 450 -23.69 -2.18 -2.59
N VAL A 451 -23.17 -1.95 -3.80
CA VAL A 451 -22.20 -0.87 -4.06
C VAL A 451 -22.88 0.48 -3.80
N ALA A 452 -22.27 1.28 -2.92
CA ALA A 452 -22.77 2.61 -2.60
C ALA A 452 -22.41 3.62 -3.71
N GLU A 453 -23.07 4.77 -3.69
CA GLU A 453 -22.77 5.88 -4.62
C GLU A 453 -21.29 6.29 -4.55
N PRO A 454 -20.67 6.69 -5.68
CA PRO A 454 -19.26 7.06 -5.72
C PRO A 454 -18.89 8.15 -4.70
N GLN A 455 -17.80 7.92 -3.98
CA GLN A 455 -17.21 8.83 -2.99
C GLN A 455 -15.93 9.45 -3.54
N LEU A 456 -15.56 10.64 -3.04
CA LEU A 456 -14.40 11.38 -3.57
C LEU A 456 -13.08 10.60 -3.49
N TRP A 457 -12.87 9.81 -2.43
CA TRP A 457 -11.66 9.00 -2.25
C TRP A 457 -11.53 7.84 -3.26
N GLN A 458 -12.60 7.52 -4.01
CA GLN A 458 -12.58 6.54 -5.11
C GLN A 458 -12.08 7.16 -6.43
N ASP A 459 -11.62 8.42 -6.40
CA ASP A 459 -11.11 9.17 -7.54
C ASP A 459 -12.04 9.09 -8.78
N PRO A 460 -13.36 9.38 -8.63
CA PRO A 460 -14.35 9.10 -9.66
C PRO A 460 -14.05 9.85 -10.96
N VAL A 461 -14.38 9.24 -12.08
CA VAL A 461 -14.38 9.86 -13.41
C VAL A 461 -15.81 9.87 -13.96
N PRO A 462 -16.20 10.85 -14.79
CA PRO A 462 -17.54 10.85 -15.38
C PRO A 462 -17.72 9.66 -16.33
N ALA A 463 -18.97 9.23 -16.53
CA ALA A 463 -19.30 8.21 -17.52
C ALA A 463 -19.01 8.72 -18.94
N VAL A 464 -18.80 7.79 -19.88
CA VAL A 464 -18.67 8.11 -21.31
C VAL A 464 -20.01 8.64 -21.84
N GLU A 465 -19.96 9.77 -22.55
CA GLU A 465 -21.11 10.34 -23.25
C GLU A 465 -20.84 10.38 -24.77
N GLY A 466 -21.84 9.99 -25.57
CA GLY A 466 -21.76 10.01 -27.04
C GLY A 466 -21.10 8.76 -27.67
N GLU A 467 -20.93 8.80 -28.99
CA GLU A 467 -20.23 7.75 -29.74
C GLU A 467 -18.70 7.90 -29.59
N LEU A 468 -18.01 6.78 -29.36
CA LEU A 468 -16.56 6.73 -29.31
C LEU A 468 -15.95 6.81 -30.71
N VAL A 469 -14.74 7.37 -30.80
CA VAL A 469 -13.95 7.41 -32.04
C VAL A 469 -13.66 6.00 -32.59
N GLY A 470 -13.80 5.83 -33.91
CA GLY A 470 -13.44 4.60 -34.61
C GLY A 470 -12.03 4.64 -35.20
N ASP A 471 -11.62 3.56 -35.88
CA ASP A 471 -10.27 3.42 -36.46
C ASP A 471 -9.88 4.57 -37.42
N ALA A 472 -10.84 5.04 -38.23
CA ALA A 472 -10.60 6.14 -39.17
C ALA A 472 -10.37 7.48 -38.44
N ASP A 473 -11.14 7.74 -37.39
CA ASP A 473 -10.99 8.93 -36.55
C ASP A 473 -9.65 8.90 -35.82
N ILE A 474 -9.30 7.75 -35.24
CA ILE A 474 -8.02 7.50 -34.58
C ILE A 474 -6.86 7.79 -35.54
N ALA A 475 -6.91 7.27 -36.76
CA ALA A 475 -5.86 7.53 -37.77
C ALA A 475 -5.75 9.02 -38.12
N ALA A 476 -6.89 9.71 -38.31
CA ALA A 476 -6.92 11.14 -38.61
C ALA A 476 -6.38 11.99 -37.46
N LEU A 477 -6.76 11.67 -36.22
CA LEU A 477 -6.28 12.34 -35.01
C LEU A 477 -4.78 12.14 -34.79
N LYS A 478 -4.25 10.92 -34.99
CA LYS A 478 -2.80 10.67 -34.94
C LYS A 478 -2.05 11.56 -35.93
N ALA A 479 -2.53 11.64 -37.19
CA ALA A 479 -1.92 12.50 -38.20
C ALA A 479 -1.94 13.98 -37.79
N LYS A 480 -3.10 14.47 -37.36
CA LYS A 480 -3.29 15.86 -36.91
C LYS A 480 -2.38 16.23 -35.73
N VAL A 481 -2.22 15.32 -34.76
CA VAL A 481 -1.31 15.51 -33.62
C VAL A 481 0.14 15.60 -34.09
N LEU A 482 0.59 14.72 -35.00
CA LEU A 482 1.96 14.76 -35.51
C LEU A 482 2.26 16.00 -36.36
N GLU A 483 1.23 16.61 -36.97
CA GLU A 483 1.32 17.86 -37.72
C GLU A 483 1.27 19.12 -36.83
N SER A 484 0.97 18.98 -35.53
CA SER A 484 0.78 20.11 -34.60
C SER A 484 2.05 20.89 -34.27
N GLY A 485 3.23 20.38 -34.65
CA GLY A 485 4.53 20.95 -34.30
C GLY A 485 5.06 20.52 -32.94
N LEU A 486 4.34 19.67 -32.21
CA LEU A 486 4.84 18.98 -31.01
C LEU A 486 5.88 17.92 -31.38
N SER A 487 6.96 17.85 -30.62
CA SER A 487 8.02 16.86 -30.80
C SER A 487 7.62 15.47 -30.27
N VAL A 488 8.30 14.43 -30.74
CA VAL A 488 8.15 13.06 -30.22
C VAL A 488 8.36 13.03 -28.70
N SER A 489 9.41 13.69 -28.21
CA SER A 489 9.72 13.75 -26.78
C SER A 489 8.61 14.43 -25.97
N GLU A 490 8.04 15.55 -26.44
CA GLU A 490 6.91 16.23 -25.76
C GLU A 490 5.68 15.33 -25.65
N LEU A 491 5.32 14.63 -26.74
CA LEU A 491 4.14 13.77 -26.80
C LEU A 491 4.30 12.52 -25.91
N VAL A 492 5.44 11.84 -26.01
CA VAL A 492 5.75 10.65 -25.21
C VAL A 492 5.87 11.02 -23.73
N SER A 493 6.57 12.10 -23.39
CA SER A 493 6.73 12.54 -21.99
C SER A 493 5.40 12.91 -21.35
N THR A 494 4.48 13.54 -22.09
CA THR A 494 3.16 13.93 -21.57
C THR A 494 2.27 12.71 -21.34
N ALA A 495 2.23 11.77 -22.29
CA ALA A 495 1.49 10.52 -22.13
C ALA A 495 2.05 9.67 -20.98
N TRP A 496 3.38 9.55 -20.90
CA TRP A 496 4.05 8.88 -19.79
C TRP A 496 3.73 9.54 -18.45
N ALA A 497 3.87 10.86 -18.33
CA ALA A 497 3.57 11.59 -17.10
C ALA A 497 2.13 11.35 -16.60
N SER A 498 1.18 11.24 -17.54
CA SER A 498 -0.22 10.98 -17.20
C SER A 498 -0.40 9.54 -16.69
N ALA A 499 0.02 8.55 -17.48
CA ALA A 499 -0.18 7.13 -17.17
C ALA A 499 0.68 6.66 -15.99
N ALA A 500 1.91 7.14 -15.88
CA ALA A 500 2.86 6.70 -14.87
C ALA A 500 2.38 7.02 -13.47
N SER A 501 1.48 7.97 -13.24
CA SER A 501 0.88 8.23 -11.92
C SER A 501 0.18 7.01 -11.31
N PHE A 502 -0.17 5.99 -12.12
CA PHE A 502 -0.76 4.75 -11.66
C PHE A 502 0.10 4.02 -10.63
N ARG A 503 -0.56 3.34 -9.69
CA ARG A 503 0.05 2.29 -8.87
C ARG A 503 -0.91 1.12 -8.68
N SER A 504 -0.41 -0.09 -8.91
CA SER A 504 -1.12 -1.37 -8.80
C SER A 504 -1.46 -1.73 -7.36
N THR A 505 -0.78 -1.13 -6.39
CA THR A 505 -0.93 -1.39 -4.95
C THR A 505 -2.33 -1.05 -4.44
N ASP A 506 -2.88 0.10 -4.83
CA ASP A 506 -4.24 0.53 -4.48
C ASP A 506 -5.11 0.90 -5.71
N LYS A 507 -4.58 0.68 -6.92
CA LYS A 507 -5.24 0.95 -8.21
C LYS A 507 -5.60 2.43 -8.41
N ARG A 508 -4.88 3.35 -7.77
CA ARG A 508 -5.02 4.81 -7.98
C ARG A 508 -4.10 5.32 -9.08
N GLY A 509 -4.40 6.52 -9.58
CA GLY A 509 -3.66 7.18 -10.65
C GLY A 509 -4.00 6.62 -12.04
N GLY A 510 -3.18 6.96 -13.03
CA GLY A 510 -3.37 6.57 -14.42
C GLY A 510 -3.78 7.73 -15.34
N ALA A 511 -4.00 7.42 -16.61
CA ALA A 511 -4.30 8.40 -17.65
C ALA A 511 -5.79 8.77 -17.74
N ASN A 512 -6.69 7.89 -17.32
CA ASN A 512 -8.12 8.14 -17.25
C ASN A 512 -8.43 9.28 -16.27
N GLY A 513 -9.38 10.13 -16.63
CA GLY A 513 -9.66 11.38 -15.93
C GLY A 513 -8.84 12.57 -16.42
N ALA A 514 -7.75 12.35 -17.20
CA ALA A 514 -6.81 13.41 -17.61
C ALA A 514 -6.38 14.31 -16.45
N ARG A 515 -6.16 13.73 -15.26
CA ARG A 515 -5.85 14.48 -14.03
C ARG A 515 -4.53 15.22 -14.10
N ILE A 516 -3.66 14.86 -15.04
CA ILE A 516 -2.44 15.61 -15.35
C ILE A 516 -2.70 17.10 -15.66
N ARG A 517 -3.90 17.47 -16.14
CA ARG A 517 -4.28 18.88 -16.39
C ARG A 517 -4.82 19.63 -15.16
N LEU A 518 -5.04 18.92 -14.05
CA LEU A 518 -5.68 19.42 -12.82
C LEU A 518 -4.64 19.60 -11.71
N GLU A 519 -5.05 20.29 -10.64
CA GLU A 519 -4.25 20.29 -9.40
C GLU A 519 -4.36 18.92 -8.71
N PRO A 520 -3.25 18.40 -8.14
CA PRO A 520 -1.92 19.02 -8.08
C PRO A 520 -1.01 18.67 -9.28
N GLN A 521 -1.38 17.70 -10.12
CA GLN A 521 -0.47 17.09 -11.09
C GLN A 521 0.12 18.05 -12.12
N ARG A 522 -0.66 19.05 -12.54
CA ARG A 522 -0.22 20.05 -13.54
C ARG A 522 0.96 20.90 -13.05
N ASN A 523 1.14 20.99 -11.74
CA ASN A 523 2.18 21.80 -11.09
C ASN A 523 3.32 20.98 -10.50
N TRP A 524 3.30 19.65 -10.64
CA TRP A 524 4.42 18.82 -10.17
C TRP A 524 5.69 19.14 -10.96
N GLU A 525 6.80 19.26 -10.24
CA GLU A 525 8.11 19.56 -10.84
C GLU A 525 8.48 18.53 -11.91
N VAL A 526 8.26 17.24 -11.61
CA VAL A 526 8.56 16.13 -12.52
C VAL A 526 7.79 16.22 -13.84
N ASN A 527 6.65 16.91 -13.85
CA ASN A 527 5.80 17.07 -15.04
C ASN A 527 6.14 18.30 -15.87
N GLN A 528 7.12 19.11 -15.48
CA GLN A 528 7.59 20.29 -16.23
C GLN A 528 6.43 21.24 -16.62
N PRO A 529 5.81 21.94 -15.64
CA PRO A 529 4.52 22.63 -15.81
C PRO A 529 4.43 23.56 -17.03
N GLU A 530 5.51 24.27 -17.37
CA GLU A 530 5.55 25.15 -18.55
C GLU A 530 5.45 24.37 -19.87
N GLN A 531 6.23 23.29 -20.01
CA GLN A 531 6.18 22.42 -21.18
C GLN A 531 4.83 21.69 -21.25
N LEU A 532 4.37 21.15 -20.12
CA LEU A 532 3.09 20.47 -20.03
C LEU A 532 1.93 21.39 -20.43
N GLY A 533 1.90 22.62 -19.91
CA GLY A 533 0.89 23.61 -20.25
C GLY A 533 0.78 23.87 -21.75
N LYS A 534 1.92 24.04 -22.43
CA LYS A 534 1.98 24.18 -23.89
C LYS A 534 1.41 22.96 -24.62
N VAL A 535 1.81 21.75 -24.22
CA VAL A 535 1.33 20.51 -24.85
C VAL A 535 -0.18 20.36 -24.68
N LEU A 536 -0.68 20.56 -23.46
CA LEU A 536 -2.10 20.44 -23.14
C LEU A 536 -2.93 21.48 -23.91
N GLU A 537 -2.47 22.72 -24.06
CA GLU A 537 -3.15 23.74 -24.86
C GLU A 537 -3.32 23.32 -26.33
N ILE A 538 -2.26 22.76 -26.93
CA ILE A 538 -2.30 22.30 -28.32
C ILE A 538 -3.21 21.09 -28.48
N LEU A 539 -3.11 20.10 -27.59
CA LEU A 539 -3.98 18.92 -27.62
C LEU A 539 -5.44 19.31 -27.39
N GLU A 540 -5.71 20.24 -26.47
CA GLU A 540 -7.05 20.79 -26.26
C GLU A 540 -7.60 21.47 -27.52
N GLY A 541 -6.75 22.20 -28.26
CA GLY A 541 -7.10 22.74 -29.57
C GLY A 541 -7.52 21.66 -30.58
N VAL A 542 -6.74 20.58 -30.70
CA VAL A 542 -7.05 19.44 -31.57
C VAL A 542 -8.35 18.76 -31.14
N ARG A 543 -8.56 18.53 -29.83
CA ARG A 543 -9.78 17.95 -29.27
C ARG A 543 -11.00 18.79 -29.66
N ARG A 544 -10.92 20.11 -29.44
CA ARG A 544 -12.02 21.03 -29.74
C ARG A 544 -12.34 21.04 -31.23
N GLU A 545 -11.34 21.15 -32.10
CA GLU A 545 -11.54 21.11 -33.57
C GLU A 545 -12.24 19.82 -34.01
N PHE A 546 -11.84 18.66 -33.47
CA PHE A 546 -12.46 17.37 -33.79
C PHE A 546 -13.91 17.30 -33.28
N ASN A 547 -14.14 17.65 -32.01
CA ASN A 547 -15.47 17.56 -31.39
C ASN A 547 -16.47 18.54 -32.01
N GLU A 548 -16.04 19.74 -32.42
CA GLU A 548 -16.87 20.75 -33.10
C GLU A 548 -17.31 20.34 -34.51
N ALA A 549 -16.55 19.46 -35.18
CA ALA A 549 -16.94 18.91 -36.48
C ALA A 549 -18.19 18.01 -36.42
N GLY A 550 -18.56 17.56 -35.22
CA GLY A 550 -19.71 16.71 -34.95
C GLY A 550 -19.49 15.23 -35.27
N GLY A 551 -20.29 14.35 -34.66
CA GLY A 551 -20.14 12.90 -34.75
C GLY A 551 -19.56 12.30 -33.47
N ALA A 552 -18.63 11.36 -33.60
CA ALA A 552 -17.91 10.79 -32.47
C ALA A 552 -17.16 11.87 -31.68
N GLN A 553 -16.95 11.63 -30.38
CA GLN A 553 -16.25 12.56 -29.49
C GLN A 553 -14.97 11.93 -28.97
N ILE A 554 -13.96 12.76 -28.71
CA ILE A 554 -12.74 12.36 -28.01
C ILE A 554 -12.53 13.20 -26.75
N SER A 555 -12.18 12.53 -25.65
CA SER A 555 -11.76 13.17 -24.40
C SER A 555 -10.31 13.65 -24.49
N LEU A 556 -9.91 14.55 -23.59
CA LEU A 556 -8.51 14.94 -23.51
C LEU A 556 -7.65 13.78 -22.98
N ALA A 557 -8.20 12.95 -22.07
CA ALA A 557 -7.54 11.75 -21.56
C ALA A 557 -7.14 10.79 -22.69
N ASP A 558 -8.07 10.49 -23.60
CA ASP A 558 -7.79 9.65 -24.75
C ASP A 558 -6.82 10.33 -25.71
N LEU A 559 -6.96 11.64 -25.96
CA LEU A 559 -6.09 12.35 -26.87
C LEU A 559 -4.63 12.41 -26.38
N ILE A 560 -4.39 12.54 -25.07
CA ILE A 560 -3.04 12.47 -24.47
C ILE A 560 -2.39 11.11 -24.76
N VAL A 561 -3.10 10.02 -24.49
CA VAL A 561 -2.58 8.65 -24.72
C VAL A 561 -2.40 8.36 -26.22
N LEU A 562 -3.36 8.80 -27.04
CA LEU A 562 -3.30 8.67 -28.50
C LEU A 562 -2.11 9.42 -29.08
N ALA A 563 -1.84 10.62 -28.58
CA ALA A 563 -0.73 11.45 -29.01
C ALA A 563 0.63 10.82 -28.70
N GLY A 564 0.81 10.27 -27.49
CA GLY A 564 2.00 9.50 -27.14
C GLY A 564 2.16 8.26 -28.02
N SER A 565 1.08 7.54 -28.29
CA SER A 565 1.07 6.36 -29.16
C SER A 565 1.45 6.70 -30.62
N ALA A 566 0.94 7.81 -31.15
CA ALA A 566 1.32 8.32 -32.48
C ALA A 566 2.82 8.65 -32.56
N ALA A 567 3.37 9.24 -31.49
CA ALA A 567 4.78 9.59 -31.39
C ALA A 567 5.69 8.36 -31.33
N VAL A 568 5.28 7.31 -30.59
CA VAL A 568 5.99 6.01 -30.57
C VAL A 568 5.99 5.35 -31.95
N GLU A 569 4.85 5.31 -32.65
CA GLU A 569 4.78 4.80 -34.03
C GLU A 569 5.69 5.56 -34.99
N LYS A 570 5.69 6.90 -34.88
CA LYS A 570 6.58 7.74 -35.68
C LYS A 570 8.05 7.44 -35.37
N ALA A 571 8.42 7.33 -34.09
CA ALA A 571 9.79 7.06 -33.66
C ALA A 571 10.28 5.68 -34.13
N ALA A 572 9.41 4.67 -34.12
CA ALA A 572 9.71 3.35 -34.69
C ALA A 572 9.95 3.43 -36.21
N ARG A 573 9.11 4.17 -36.95
CA ARG A 573 9.31 4.40 -38.39
C ARG A 573 10.60 5.15 -38.69
N ASP A 574 10.93 6.18 -37.90
CA ASP A 574 12.19 6.91 -38.01
C ASP A 574 13.39 5.98 -37.72
N ALA A 575 13.20 4.99 -36.86
CA ALA A 575 14.13 3.89 -36.62
C ALA A 575 14.00 2.74 -37.64
N GLY A 576 13.28 2.91 -38.75
CA GLY A 576 13.17 1.95 -39.85
C GLY A 576 12.32 0.69 -39.56
N VAL A 577 11.49 0.71 -38.51
CA VAL A 577 10.59 -0.40 -38.15
C VAL A 577 9.14 0.09 -38.22
N GLU A 578 8.35 -0.51 -39.10
CA GLU A 578 6.91 -0.24 -39.15
C GLU A 578 6.21 -0.98 -38.01
N THR A 579 5.38 -0.26 -37.24
CA THR A 579 4.59 -0.82 -36.14
C THR A 579 3.32 -0.01 -35.93
N THR A 580 2.35 -0.61 -35.25
CA THR A 580 1.13 0.05 -34.79
C THR A 580 1.04 -0.14 -33.29
N VAL A 581 0.79 0.96 -32.56
CA VAL A 581 0.56 0.91 -31.12
C VAL A 581 -0.93 0.73 -30.89
N PRO A 582 -1.36 -0.37 -30.24
CA PRO A 582 -2.76 -0.57 -29.87
C PRO A 582 -3.29 0.62 -29.06
N PHE A 583 -4.54 1.01 -29.37
CA PHE A 583 -5.22 2.09 -28.68
C PHE A 583 -6.71 1.77 -28.58
N HIS A 584 -7.22 1.75 -27.34
CA HIS A 584 -8.64 1.61 -27.05
C HIS A 584 -9.17 2.95 -26.52
N PRO A 585 -10.16 3.59 -27.16
CA PRO A 585 -10.80 4.79 -26.63
C PRO A 585 -11.73 4.44 -25.45
N GLY A 586 -12.25 5.46 -24.76
CA GLY A 586 -13.21 5.34 -23.67
C GLY A 586 -12.78 6.01 -22.37
N ARG A 587 -11.58 6.63 -22.31
CA ARG A 587 -11.22 7.44 -21.14
C ARG A 587 -12.07 8.71 -21.10
N THR A 588 -12.33 9.23 -19.91
CA THR A 588 -13.11 10.44 -19.71
C THR A 588 -12.32 11.49 -18.95
N ASP A 589 -12.85 12.72 -18.90
CA ASP A 589 -12.15 13.88 -18.33
C ASP A 589 -12.75 14.23 -16.96
N ALA A 590 -12.03 13.93 -15.87
CA ALA A 590 -12.45 14.24 -14.50
C ALA A 590 -12.46 15.76 -14.25
N SER A 591 -13.31 16.23 -13.34
CA SER A 591 -13.29 17.64 -12.90
C SER A 591 -12.34 17.86 -11.71
N GLN A 592 -12.07 19.11 -11.36
CA GLN A 592 -11.28 19.44 -10.17
C GLN A 592 -12.04 19.04 -8.88
N GLU A 593 -13.36 19.16 -8.86
CA GLU A 593 -14.22 18.77 -7.74
C GLU A 593 -14.23 17.25 -7.52
N GLN A 594 -13.90 16.47 -8.56
CA GLN A 594 -13.69 15.02 -8.49
C GLN A 594 -12.22 14.64 -8.18
N THR A 595 -11.37 15.61 -7.83
CA THR A 595 -9.94 15.42 -7.61
C THR A 595 -9.51 16.09 -6.30
N ASP A 596 -9.41 15.28 -5.24
CA ASP A 596 -8.91 15.73 -3.94
C ASP A 596 -7.41 16.02 -4.00
N VAL A 597 -7.06 17.31 -3.91
CA VAL A 597 -5.69 17.78 -4.02
C VAL A 597 -4.77 17.13 -2.98
N ASP A 598 -5.23 16.96 -1.74
CA ASP A 598 -4.40 16.41 -0.67
C ASP A 598 -4.17 14.91 -0.88
N SER A 599 -5.21 14.18 -1.26
CA SER A 599 -5.13 12.74 -1.58
C SER A 599 -4.24 12.44 -2.78
N PHE A 600 -4.12 13.35 -3.75
CA PHE A 600 -3.26 13.16 -4.93
C PHE A 600 -1.79 13.50 -4.69
N LYS A 601 -1.43 14.25 -3.64
CA LYS A 601 -0.02 14.62 -3.35
C LYS A 601 0.91 13.40 -3.20
N VAL A 602 0.41 12.30 -2.63
CA VAL A 602 1.19 11.06 -2.46
C VAL A 602 1.52 10.34 -3.76
N LEU A 603 0.83 10.67 -4.86
CA LEU A 603 1.10 10.10 -6.18
C LEU A 603 2.21 10.87 -6.92
N GLU A 604 2.67 12.00 -6.38
CA GLU A 604 3.81 12.72 -6.93
C GLU A 604 5.09 11.89 -6.74
N PRO A 605 5.75 11.46 -7.84
CA PRO A 605 6.97 10.65 -7.73
C PRO A 605 8.09 11.39 -6.99
N ARG A 606 8.77 10.67 -6.09
CA ARG A 606 10.06 11.09 -5.50
C ARG A 606 11.22 10.85 -6.47
N ALA A 607 11.09 9.82 -7.29
CA ALA A 607 11.97 9.54 -8.40
C ALA A 607 11.15 8.98 -9.56
N ASP A 608 11.58 9.26 -10.77
CA ASP A 608 11.05 8.66 -11.99
C ASP A 608 12.23 8.27 -12.86
N GLY A 609 12.75 7.06 -12.66
CA GLY A 609 13.89 6.53 -13.41
C GLY A 609 13.60 6.41 -14.91
N PHE A 610 12.33 6.30 -15.31
CA PHE A 610 11.95 6.28 -16.71
C PHE A 610 12.15 7.65 -17.40
N ARG A 611 12.04 8.74 -16.64
CA ARG A 611 12.39 10.12 -17.07
C ARG A 611 13.72 10.64 -16.49
N ASN A 612 14.53 9.78 -15.88
CA ASN A 612 15.79 10.13 -15.22
C ASN A 612 15.66 11.29 -14.20
N TYR A 613 14.53 11.35 -13.49
CA TYR A 613 14.26 12.36 -12.46
C TYR A 613 14.50 11.81 -11.06
N LEU A 614 15.17 12.61 -10.23
CA LEU A 614 15.33 12.38 -8.80
C LEU A 614 15.04 13.69 -8.07
N ARG A 615 14.07 13.68 -7.15
CA ARG A 615 13.75 14.86 -6.34
C ARG A 615 14.95 15.28 -5.51
N ALA A 616 15.18 16.59 -5.40
CA ALA A 616 16.24 17.12 -4.57
C ALA A 616 16.12 16.65 -3.11
N GLY A 617 17.24 16.23 -2.51
CA GLY A 617 17.31 15.76 -1.13
C GLY A 617 16.90 14.29 -0.92
N GLU A 618 16.54 13.56 -1.99
CA GLU A 618 16.30 12.12 -1.91
C GLU A 618 17.58 11.38 -1.48
N LYS A 619 17.44 10.46 -0.53
CA LYS A 619 18.55 9.70 0.06
C LYS A 619 18.56 8.24 -0.36
N ARG A 620 17.42 7.68 -0.78
CA ARG A 620 17.34 6.31 -1.27
C ARG A 620 18.01 6.21 -2.65
N GLN A 621 18.62 5.06 -2.90
CA GLN A 621 19.28 4.77 -4.17
C GLN A 621 18.27 4.85 -5.34
N PRO A 622 18.55 5.63 -6.40
CA PRO A 622 17.63 5.80 -7.53
C PRO A 622 17.23 4.49 -8.23
N GLU A 623 18.13 3.51 -8.30
CA GLU A 623 17.88 2.19 -8.88
C GLU A 623 16.93 1.34 -8.04
N VAL A 624 16.90 1.52 -6.71
CA VAL A 624 15.91 0.90 -5.83
C VAL A 624 14.53 1.54 -6.06
N LEU A 625 14.49 2.87 -6.18
CA LEU A 625 13.26 3.61 -6.48
C LEU A 625 12.72 3.29 -7.89
N LEU A 626 13.59 3.00 -8.86
CA LEU A 626 13.18 2.51 -10.18
C LEU A 626 12.44 1.18 -10.07
N VAL A 627 12.98 0.22 -9.30
CA VAL A 627 12.34 -1.10 -9.13
C VAL A 627 11.01 -0.97 -8.39
N ASP A 628 10.95 -0.16 -7.33
CA ASP A 628 9.69 0.09 -6.62
C ASP A 628 8.64 0.74 -7.54
N ARG A 629 9.06 1.70 -8.38
CA ARG A 629 8.16 2.29 -9.38
C ARG A 629 7.73 1.30 -10.46
N ALA A 630 8.63 0.43 -10.91
CA ALA A 630 8.29 -0.62 -11.87
C ALA A 630 7.27 -1.61 -11.29
N TYR A 631 7.42 -1.98 -10.01
CA TYR A 631 6.44 -2.81 -9.31
C TYR A 631 5.06 -2.11 -9.25
N MET A 632 5.02 -0.82 -8.90
CA MET A 632 3.76 -0.06 -8.89
C MET A 632 3.10 0.00 -10.28
N LEU A 633 3.88 -0.03 -11.35
CA LEU A 633 3.35 -0.08 -12.72
C LEU A 633 3.06 -1.51 -13.21
N ASP A 634 3.06 -2.49 -12.30
CA ASP A 634 2.87 -3.91 -12.60
C ASP A 634 3.86 -4.44 -13.65
N LEU A 635 5.08 -3.91 -13.69
CA LEU A 635 6.08 -4.27 -14.69
C LEU A 635 6.93 -5.45 -14.22
N THR A 636 7.23 -6.34 -15.15
CA THR A 636 8.31 -7.32 -15.02
C THR A 636 9.66 -6.66 -15.25
N ALA A 637 10.75 -7.30 -14.80
CA ALA A 637 12.11 -6.80 -15.07
C ALA A 637 12.40 -6.59 -16.58
N PRO A 638 12.02 -7.50 -17.51
CA PRO A 638 12.18 -7.25 -18.95
C PRO A 638 11.38 -6.06 -19.50
N GLU A 639 10.15 -5.85 -19.01
CA GLU A 639 9.32 -4.69 -19.41
C GLU A 639 9.93 -3.38 -18.89
N MET A 640 10.39 -3.36 -17.63
CA MET A 640 11.13 -2.23 -17.07
C MET A 640 12.39 -1.93 -17.89
N THR A 641 13.18 -2.96 -18.23
CA THR A 641 14.39 -2.82 -19.05
C THR A 641 14.06 -2.16 -20.38
N VAL A 642 13.15 -2.73 -21.17
CA VAL A 642 12.86 -2.21 -22.52
C VAL A 642 12.32 -0.78 -22.49
N LEU A 643 11.47 -0.46 -21.50
CA LEU A 643 10.93 0.89 -21.30
C LEU A 643 12.02 1.91 -21.00
N VAL A 644 12.96 1.62 -20.07
CA VAL A 644 14.06 2.55 -19.77
C VAL A 644 14.90 2.79 -21.03
N GLY A 645 15.29 1.72 -21.75
CA GLY A 645 16.11 1.86 -22.95
C GLY A 645 15.42 2.67 -24.05
N GLY A 646 14.13 2.43 -24.29
CA GLY A 646 13.37 3.15 -25.31
C GLY A 646 13.12 4.60 -24.94
N LEU A 647 12.74 4.90 -23.69
CA LEU A 647 12.52 6.28 -23.24
C LEU A 647 13.81 7.11 -23.29
N ARG A 648 14.98 6.50 -23.03
CA ARG A 648 16.28 7.14 -23.28
C ARG A 648 16.52 7.44 -24.74
N ALA A 649 16.28 6.48 -25.65
CA ALA A 649 16.44 6.70 -27.09
C ALA A 649 15.49 7.80 -27.62
N LEU A 650 14.28 7.90 -27.06
CA LEU A 650 13.29 8.92 -27.38
C LEU A 650 13.62 10.31 -26.80
N GLY A 651 14.59 10.40 -25.88
CA GLY A 651 15.02 11.66 -25.27
C GLY A 651 13.97 12.28 -24.36
N THR A 652 13.28 11.47 -23.55
CA THR A 652 12.15 11.90 -22.68
C THR A 652 12.58 12.24 -21.25
N ASN A 653 13.86 12.56 -21.05
CA ASN A 653 14.37 12.88 -19.72
C ASN A 653 13.80 14.21 -19.21
N HIS A 654 13.59 14.30 -17.90
CA HIS A 654 13.22 15.53 -17.21
C HIS A 654 14.24 16.64 -17.48
N GLY A 655 13.76 17.86 -17.77
CA GLY A 655 14.58 19.01 -18.11
C GLY A 655 15.36 18.88 -19.42
N GLY A 656 15.10 17.84 -20.23
CA GLY A 656 15.89 17.55 -21.42
C GLY A 656 17.32 17.08 -21.11
N ALA A 657 17.57 16.55 -19.90
CA ALA A 657 18.89 16.10 -19.49
C ALA A 657 19.45 15.01 -20.43
N ALA A 658 20.74 15.08 -20.78
CA ALA A 658 21.38 14.13 -21.69
C ALA A 658 21.80 12.81 -21.02
N HIS A 659 21.61 12.65 -19.71
CA HIS A 659 22.05 11.46 -18.97
C HIS A 659 21.35 10.19 -19.47
N GLY A 660 22.13 9.20 -19.89
CA GLY A 660 21.63 7.94 -20.42
C GLY A 660 21.09 8.01 -21.85
N VAL A 661 21.09 9.17 -22.52
CA VAL A 661 20.71 9.29 -23.94
C VAL A 661 21.89 8.83 -24.79
N LEU A 662 22.16 7.53 -24.80
CA LEU A 662 23.31 6.92 -25.45
C LEU A 662 23.00 6.64 -26.93
N THR A 663 22.70 7.68 -27.70
CA THR A 663 22.39 7.59 -29.14
C THR A 663 22.73 8.89 -29.87
N ASP A 664 23.14 8.76 -31.14
CA ASP A 664 23.31 9.88 -32.07
C ASP A 664 22.01 10.24 -32.81
N LYS A 665 20.92 9.50 -32.58
CA LYS A 665 19.60 9.73 -33.20
C LYS A 665 18.48 9.88 -32.16
N PRO A 666 18.56 10.85 -31.22
CA PRO A 666 17.49 11.07 -30.25
C PRO A 666 16.13 11.26 -30.94
N GLY A 667 15.11 10.60 -30.40
CA GLY A 667 13.74 10.62 -30.94
C GLY A 667 13.42 9.47 -31.90
N ALA A 668 14.40 8.67 -32.32
CA ALA A 668 14.17 7.40 -33.01
C ALA A 668 14.14 6.24 -31.98
N LEU A 669 13.21 5.30 -32.12
CA LEU A 669 13.08 4.17 -31.20
C LEU A 669 14.07 3.05 -31.57
N THR A 670 15.31 3.17 -31.11
CA THR A 670 16.39 2.21 -31.34
C THR A 670 16.85 1.54 -30.05
N ASN A 671 17.54 0.40 -30.17
CA ASN A 671 18.19 -0.28 -29.06
C ASN A 671 19.58 0.31 -28.69
N ASP A 672 19.90 1.52 -29.18
CA ASP A 672 21.22 2.15 -29.05
C ASP A 672 21.64 2.32 -27.58
N PHE A 673 20.69 2.56 -26.67
CA PHE A 673 20.95 2.63 -25.24
C PHE A 673 21.75 1.43 -24.75
N PHE A 674 21.30 0.21 -25.08
CA PHE A 674 21.94 -1.02 -24.62
C PHE A 674 23.23 -1.31 -25.38
N ALA A 675 23.22 -1.12 -26.70
CA ALA A 675 24.39 -1.35 -27.55
C ALA A 675 25.58 -0.47 -27.10
N ASN A 676 25.33 0.81 -26.80
CA ASN A 676 26.35 1.74 -26.35
C ASN A 676 26.72 1.56 -24.87
N LEU A 677 25.76 1.20 -24.01
CA LEU A 677 26.05 0.89 -22.60
C LEU A 677 26.98 -0.32 -22.45
N LEU A 678 26.86 -1.32 -23.33
CA LEU A 678 27.65 -2.55 -23.26
C LEU A 678 28.85 -2.55 -24.22
N ALA A 679 29.09 -1.45 -24.93
CA ALA A 679 30.13 -1.34 -25.93
C ALA A 679 31.54 -1.61 -25.34
N PRO A 680 32.33 -2.54 -25.93
CA PRO A 680 33.73 -2.71 -25.56
C PRO A 680 34.55 -1.43 -25.70
N GLY A 681 35.63 -1.31 -24.95
CA GLY A 681 36.52 -0.15 -25.02
C GLY A 681 35.99 1.11 -24.33
N THR A 682 34.98 0.96 -23.47
CA THR A 682 34.39 2.04 -22.67
C THR A 682 34.73 1.83 -21.20
N LYS A 683 34.93 2.93 -20.45
CA LYS A 683 35.09 2.92 -18.98
C LYS A 683 34.12 3.91 -18.33
N TRP A 684 33.64 3.56 -17.14
CA TRP A 684 32.68 4.35 -16.37
C TRP A 684 33.36 4.93 -15.14
N LYS A 685 33.15 6.22 -14.90
CA LYS A 685 33.72 6.92 -13.74
C LYS A 685 32.65 7.80 -13.11
N ALA A 686 32.58 7.84 -11.78
CA ALA A 686 31.77 8.86 -11.11
C ALA A 686 32.26 10.26 -11.51
N SER A 687 31.33 11.16 -11.79
CA SER A 687 31.66 12.55 -12.13
C SER A 687 32.29 13.26 -10.94
N GLU A 688 33.33 14.05 -11.21
CA GLU A 688 33.95 14.91 -10.19
C GLU A 688 33.21 16.25 -10.03
N SER A 689 32.33 16.60 -10.98
CA SER A 689 31.65 17.90 -11.03
C SER A 689 30.15 17.85 -10.72
N ALA A 690 29.56 16.65 -10.67
CA ALA A 690 28.14 16.46 -10.42
C ALA A 690 27.88 15.19 -9.60
N GLU A 691 27.11 15.34 -8.51
CA GLU A 691 26.68 14.22 -7.68
C GLU A 691 25.71 13.32 -8.44
N ASN A 692 25.76 12.00 -8.19
CA ASN A 692 24.91 10.98 -8.84
C ASN A 692 25.01 10.90 -10.37
N VAL A 693 26.00 11.56 -10.97
CA VAL A 693 26.30 11.51 -12.40
C VAL A 693 27.57 10.70 -12.63
N TYR A 694 27.57 9.94 -13.71
CA TYR A 694 28.68 9.11 -14.17
C TYR A 694 29.06 9.50 -15.60
N GLU A 695 30.35 9.50 -15.87
CA GLU A 695 30.92 9.73 -17.18
C GLU A 695 31.25 8.40 -17.85
N ILE A 696 30.85 8.28 -19.12
CA ILE A 696 31.13 7.14 -19.97
C ILE A 696 32.22 7.58 -20.95
N ARG A 697 33.43 7.06 -20.77
CA ARG A 697 34.65 7.52 -21.44
C ARG A 697 35.23 6.45 -22.36
N ASP A 698 35.84 6.88 -23.46
CA ASP A 698 36.65 6.00 -24.29
C ASP A 698 37.90 5.55 -23.52
N VAL A 699 38.21 4.25 -23.53
CA VAL A 699 39.37 3.71 -22.78
C VAL A 699 40.70 4.16 -23.38
N THR A 700 40.74 4.48 -24.67
CA THR A 700 41.96 4.83 -25.41
C THR A 700 42.24 6.33 -25.33
N THR A 701 41.22 7.16 -25.57
CA THR A 701 41.39 8.62 -25.61
C THR A 701 41.09 9.31 -24.29
N ASP A 702 40.43 8.62 -23.35
CA ASP A 702 39.89 9.18 -22.11
C ASP A 702 38.81 10.27 -22.31
N GLU A 703 38.34 10.47 -23.55
CA GLU A 703 37.31 11.45 -23.86
C GLU A 703 35.94 10.99 -23.35
N VAL A 704 35.17 11.92 -22.77
CA VAL A 704 33.78 11.68 -22.37
C VAL A 704 32.94 11.57 -23.64
N LYS A 705 32.34 10.39 -23.85
CA LYS A 705 31.37 10.16 -24.93
C LYS A 705 29.96 10.47 -24.46
N TRP A 706 29.61 9.98 -23.26
CA TRP A 706 28.27 10.12 -22.71
C TRP A 706 28.31 10.39 -21.21
N THR A 707 27.16 10.77 -20.67
CA THR A 707 26.93 10.80 -19.23
C THR A 707 25.71 9.96 -18.88
N ALA A 708 25.60 9.52 -17.64
CA ALA A 708 24.58 8.61 -17.15
C ALA A 708 24.33 8.81 -15.66
N THR A 709 23.22 8.30 -15.14
CA THR A 709 22.96 8.17 -13.70
C THR A 709 23.04 6.71 -13.25
N ALA A 710 22.86 6.45 -11.95
CA ALA A 710 22.78 5.08 -11.43
C ALA A 710 21.64 4.27 -12.07
N VAL A 711 20.51 4.92 -12.40
CA VAL A 711 19.36 4.32 -13.10
C VAL A 711 19.76 3.79 -14.48
N ASP A 712 20.68 4.45 -15.16
CA ASP A 712 21.15 4.02 -16.47
C ASP A 712 22.20 2.89 -16.34
N LEU A 713 23.16 3.06 -15.43
CA LEU A 713 24.28 2.13 -15.29
C LEU A 713 23.91 0.80 -14.63
N ILE A 714 22.81 0.73 -13.89
CA ILE A 714 22.39 -0.50 -13.22
C ILE A 714 22.16 -1.65 -14.22
N PHE A 715 21.73 -1.33 -15.45
CA PHE A 715 21.55 -2.29 -16.55
C PHE A 715 22.87 -2.82 -17.11
N GLY A 716 24.01 -2.21 -16.78
CA GLY A 716 25.35 -2.73 -17.09
C GLY A 716 26.02 -3.45 -15.91
N SER A 717 25.43 -3.33 -14.69
CA SER A 717 26.05 -3.70 -13.41
C SER A 717 25.36 -4.88 -12.72
N ASN A 718 24.03 -4.79 -12.49
CA ASN A 718 23.28 -5.90 -11.89
C ASN A 718 23.27 -7.09 -12.86
N SER A 719 23.73 -8.26 -12.42
CA SER A 719 23.94 -9.41 -13.31
C SER A 719 22.67 -9.88 -14.03
N GLN A 720 21.50 -9.74 -13.42
CA GLN A 720 20.22 -10.11 -14.04
C GLN A 720 19.78 -9.03 -15.05
N LEU A 721 19.81 -7.75 -14.68
CA LEU A 721 19.45 -6.67 -15.61
C LEU A 721 20.42 -6.59 -16.79
N ARG A 722 21.70 -6.87 -16.57
CA ARG A 722 22.71 -6.97 -17.63
C ARG A 722 22.39 -8.07 -18.63
N ALA A 723 21.99 -9.25 -18.16
CA ALA A 723 21.57 -10.33 -19.06
C ALA A 723 20.36 -9.93 -19.92
N LEU A 724 19.43 -9.11 -19.40
CA LEU A 724 18.33 -8.56 -20.18
C LEU A 724 18.79 -7.49 -21.17
N ALA A 725 19.71 -6.62 -20.76
CA ALA A 725 20.32 -5.62 -21.63
C ALA A 725 21.10 -6.26 -22.80
N GLU A 726 21.78 -7.38 -22.57
CA GLU A 726 22.51 -8.14 -23.60
C GLU A 726 21.58 -8.66 -24.71
N VAL A 727 20.35 -9.07 -24.36
CA VAL A 727 19.33 -9.44 -25.35
C VAL A 727 19.02 -8.24 -26.25
N TYR A 728 18.69 -7.09 -25.67
CA TYR A 728 18.33 -5.91 -26.46
C TYR A 728 19.53 -5.24 -27.15
N ALA A 729 20.76 -5.43 -26.68
CA ALA A 729 21.97 -4.95 -27.34
C ALA A 729 22.39 -5.77 -28.57
N SER A 730 21.80 -6.96 -28.77
CA SER A 730 22.18 -7.86 -29.85
C SER A 730 21.74 -7.35 -31.23
N ASP A 731 22.51 -7.66 -32.27
CA ASP A 731 22.26 -7.19 -33.65
C ASP A 731 20.92 -7.68 -34.23
N ASP A 732 20.38 -8.79 -33.72
CA ASP A 732 19.10 -9.39 -34.12
C ASP A 732 17.90 -8.87 -33.30
N ALA A 733 18.12 -7.93 -32.38
CA ALA A 733 17.10 -7.48 -31.45
C ALA A 733 16.36 -6.21 -31.88
N ARG A 734 16.67 -5.59 -33.02
CA ARG A 734 16.07 -4.30 -33.44
C ARG A 734 14.55 -4.34 -33.51
N GLU A 735 13.98 -5.30 -34.24
CA GLU A 735 12.53 -5.47 -34.36
C GLU A 735 11.90 -5.96 -33.04
N LYS A 736 12.59 -6.86 -32.33
CA LYS A 736 12.16 -7.35 -31.02
C LYS A 736 12.06 -6.22 -30.00
N PHE A 737 13.05 -5.34 -29.95
CA PHE A 737 13.09 -4.20 -29.04
C PHE A 737 11.90 -3.27 -29.27
N VAL A 738 11.60 -2.94 -30.54
CA VAL A 738 10.43 -2.11 -30.88
C VAL A 738 9.13 -2.82 -30.48
N ALA A 739 8.99 -4.12 -30.77
CA ALA A 739 7.79 -4.87 -30.43
C ALA A 739 7.57 -4.95 -28.90
N ASP A 740 8.61 -5.27 -28.14
CA ASP A 740 8.55 -5.37 -26.69
C ASP A 740 8.35 -3.99 -26.04
N PHE A 741 8.96 -2.93 -26.58
CA PHE A 741 8.72 -1.55 -26.12
C PHE A 741 7.26 -1.14 -26.33
N VAL A 742 6.70 -1.42 -27.52
CA VAL A 742 5.28 -1.12 -27.83
C VAL A 742 4.36 -1.90 -26.90
N ALA A 743 4.62 -3.19 -26.66
CA ALA A 743 3.81 -3.99 -25.73
C ALA A 743 3.85 -3.44 -24.30
N ALA A 744 5.04 -3.11 -23.78
CA ALA A 744 5.20 -2.54 -22.46
C ALA A 744 4.60 -1.12 -22.36
N TRP A 745 4.73 -0.29 -23.40
CA TRP A 745 4.11 1.03 -23.49
C TRP A 745 2.58 0.92 -23.42
N THR A 746 1.98 0.07 -24.26
CA THR A 746 0.53 -0.17 -24.27
C THR A 746 0.05 -0.65 -22.91
N LYS A 747 0.76 -1.58 -22.28
CA LYS A 747 0.44 -2.04 -20.92
C LYS A 747 0.34 -0.86 -19.95
N VAL A 748 1.37 -0.01 -19.87
CA VAL A 748 1.37 1.15 -18.95
C VAL A 748 0.23 2.12 -19.26
N MET A 749 -0.06 2.38 -20.53
CA MET A 749 -1.16 3.26 -20.93
C MET A 749 -2.55 2.71 -20.56
N GLU A 750 -2.66 1.41 -20.30
CA GLU A 750 -3.94 0.71 -20.05
C GLU A 750 -4.09 0.18 -18.61
N LEU A 751 -3.14 0.44 -17.72
CA LEU A 751 -3.17 -0.04 -16.32
C LEU A 751 -4.43 0.38 -15.54
N ASP A 752 -5.06 1.51 -15.90
CA ASP A 752 -6.28 2.02 -15.27
C ASP A 752 -7.56 1.76 -16.07
N ARG A 753 -7.48 0.99 -17.16
CA ARG A 753 -8.61 0.65 -18.04
C ARG A 753 -9.42 -0.54 -17.53
N PHE A 754 -9.87 -0.44 -16.29
CA PHE A 754 -10.73 -1.45 -15.67
C PHE A 754 -12.10 -1.58 -16.33
N ASP A 755 -12.50 -0.61 -17.15
CA ASP A 755 -13.69 -0.65 -17.99
C ASP A 755 -13.58 -1.66 -19.15
N LEU A 756 -12.36 -2.08 -19.50
CA LEU A 756 -12.08 -3.06 -20.55
C LEU A 756 -11.87 -4.49 -20.02
N ALA A 757 -11.69 -4.64 -18.70
CA ALA A 757 -11.20 -5.85 -18.03
C ALA A 757 -12.27 -6.89 -17.68
#